data_AF-V5B776-F1
#
_entry.id   AF-V5B776-F1
#
_cell.length_a   1.000
_cell.length_b   1.000
_cell.length_c   1.000
_cell.angle_alpha   90.00
_cell.angle_beta   90.00
_cell.angle_gamma   90.00
#
_symmetry.space_group_name_H-M   'P 1'
#
loop_
_entity.id
_entity.type
_entity.pdbx_description
1 polymer ?
#
loop_
_entity_poly.entity_id
_entity_poly.type
_entity_poly.pdbx_seq_one_letter_code
_entity_poly.pdbx_strand_id
1 'polypeptide(L)'
;MAKRVAEELNTSFGGMVCYHVRYDNNLSDNFKVKFATEGVVLKEIQSDFLLKKYSVVVVDEAHERSLAGDILIGLLSRILPLRNDLHLEELRKNNGIVSKTNIKPLKLVIMSATMRVEDFRENNRLFSIPPPLLNVDARRFPVTNHFAKRTELKNYTDEAFRKICQIHRKLPPGGILVFLCTQQEIESLCKRLREHYAKTRIEYYEQSYSKHSLVVQRLNDNDERDFDSEKDKSASFDEKDEFGLAVEDYALEETIEKKDLNFSRKRFRDTADEDEASFEEDEINGELNSLHILPLYALLNFSKQQEVFREPPRGKRLCVIATNVAETSITIPNIRYVVDTGRVKTKTIDESTGASCFRIGWTSQASAEQRAGRAGRVGPGHCYRLYSTAAYSNLMPKHGLPEILRTSLESVVLLMKYLGIDNVGSFPFPSPPNEDELKRALTHLTLIGALDSQIERRITTLGKRLIAYPIPPRFSRIILEALDRKLPDCILNMVVAIAAVYSTTTNVFTSDGNCLKWKSRDLKKPDDERRPFISSLLNPGSDLITSLNAFGVYLNDSSSGNCYRYCLVQKSLSEARQLKQQLHALVRQDAVVEQVGDTIDANDVGAMDSGPHISNIFLPTLSREQELLLRKLFIYGLKDQVARRATIQECRDHGVEYKDKKAKKAPYILLGRSMISYIHPSSSIARTFPPPEYVTFAFLQRSVRSETKDPVTMMLGLTIVTKEWLSECGVILE
;
A
#
# COMPACT_ATOMS: atom_id res chain seq x y z
N MET A 1 7.80 9.71 -14.93
CA MET A 1 7.58 9.54 -16.38
C MET A 1 7.52 10.86 -17.11
N ALA A 2 6.58 11.77 -16.77
CA ALA A 2 6.46 13.07 -17.44
C ALA A 2 7.78 13.85 -17.60
N LYS A 3 8.59 13.95 -16.53
CA LYS A 3 9.91 14.60 -16.58
C LYS A 3 10.86 13.94 -17.60
N ARG A 4 10.95 12.61 -17.57
CA ARG A 4 11.77 11.82 -18.51
C ARG A 4 11.31 12.01 -19.95
N VAL A 5 9.99 12.01 -20.21
CA VAL A 5 9.47 12.22 -21.57
C VAL A 5 9.70 13.66 -22.05
N ALA A 6 9.65 14.65 -21.16
CA ALA A 6 10.04 16.02 -21.50
C ALA A 6 11.52 16.11 -21.90
N GLU A 7 12.40 15.42 -21.16
CA GLU A 7 13.83 15.27 -21.46
C GLU A 7 14.06 14.57 -22.81
N GLU A 8 13.38 13.45 -23.07
CA GLU A 8 13.49 12.68 -24.32
C GLU A 8 12.94 13.45 -25.54
N LEU A 9 11.92 14.30 -25.36
CA LEU A 9 11.38 15.18 -26.40
C LEU A 9 12.16 16.50 -26.55
N ASN A 10 13.19 16.72 -25.74
CA ASN A 10 13.95 17.98 -25.69
C ASN A 10 13.03 19.22 -25.51
N THR A 11 12.09 19.13 -24.57
CA THR A 11 11.13 20.21 -24.26
C THR A 11 11.18 20.60 -22.79
N SER A 12 10.71 21.80 -22.46
CA SER A 12 10.60 22.22 -21.06
C SER A 12 9.52 21.43 -20.33
N PHE A 13 9.87 20.93 -19.14
CA PHE A 13 8.94 20.27 -18.25
C PHE A 13 7.89 21.26 -17.74
N GLY A 14 6.60 20.97 -17.97
CA GLY A 14 5.49 21.88 -17.66
C GLY A 14 5.03 22.75 -18.83
N GLY A 15 5.65 22.64 -20.01
CA GLY A 15 5.15 23.23 -21.25
C GLY A 15 4.33 22.23 -22.06
N MET A 16 4.95 21.60 -23.07
CA MET A 16 4.30 20.62 -23.95
C MET A 16 3.98 19.29 -23.24
N VAL A 17 4.79 18.91 -22.25
CA VAL A 17 4.61 17.70 -21.44
C VAL A 17 4.31 18.11 -20.01
N CYS A 18 3.12 17.73 -19.54
CA CYS A 18 2.65 18.03 -18.20
C CYS A 18 2.22 16.76 -17.47
N TYR A 19 2.03 16.88 -16.16
CA TYR A 19 1.43 15.88 -15.32
C TYR A 19 0.33 16.48 -14.43
N HIS A 20 -0.60 15.63 -14.04
CA HIS A 20 -1.60 15.92 -13.04
C HIS A 20 -1.81 14.69 -12.18
N VAL A 21 -1.30 14.75 -10.95
CA VAL A 21 -1.53 13.73 -9.92
C VAL A 21 -2.34 14.36 -8.77
N ARG A 22 -2.75 13.55 -7.81
CA ARG A 22 -3.49 14.07 -6.65
C ARG A 22 -2.60 15.07 -5.89
N TYR A 23 -3.14 16.27 -5.65
CA TYR A 23 -2.50 17.39 -4.93
C TYR A 23 -1.37 18.12 -5.64
N ASP A 24 -0.96 17.69 -6.83
CA ASP A 24 0.18 18.28 -7.53
C ASP A 24 0.01 18.20 -9.05
N ASN A 25 0.26 19.31 -9.73
CA ASN A 25 0.15 19.41 -11.17
C ASN A 25 1.03 20.55 -11.69
N ASN A 26 1.41 20.45 -12.97
CA ASN A 26 2.10 21.50 -13.70
C ASN A 26 1.39 21.79 -15.04
N LEU A 27 0.06 21.89 -14.99
CA LEU A 27 -0.75 22.07 -16.18
C LEU A 27 -0.40 23.38 -16.90
N SER A 28 -0.34 23.31 -18.23
CA SER A 28 -0.18 24.46 -19.13
C SER A 28 -1.28 24.39 -20.20
N ASP A 29 -1.80 25.52 -20.66
CA ASP A 29 -2.84 25.54 -21.71
C ASP A 29 -2.36 24.97 -23.05
N ASN A 30 -1.04 24.91 -23.26
CA ASN A 30 -0.42 24.47 -24.51
C ASN A 30 0.05 23.00 -24.49
N PHE A 31 -0.34 22.20 -23.49
CA PHE A 31 0.13 20.82 -23.40
C PHE A 31 -0.28 19.98 -24.62
N LYS A 32 0.61 19.07 -25.02
CA LYS A 32 0.34 18.03 -26.05
C LYS A 32 0.31 16.63 -25.45
N VAL A 33 1.04 16.41 -24.36
CA VAL A 33 1.07 15.15 -23.62
C VAL A 33 0.80 15.44 -22.15
N LYS A 34 -0.22 14.79 -21.58
CA LYS A 34 -0.56 14.88 -20.17
C LYS A 34 -0.46 13.50 -19.52
N PHE A 35 0.39 13.37 -18.52
CA PHE A 35 0.41 12.22 -17.62
C PHE A 35 -0.58 12.46 -16.49
N ALA A 36 -1.57 11.60 -16.31
CA ALA A 36 -2.54 11.76 -15.23
C ALA A 36 -2.76 10.45 -14.49
N THR A 37 -3.09 10.54 -13.20
CA THR A 37 -3.64 9.37 -12.50
C THR A 37 -5.06 9.10 -12.98
N GLU A 38 -5.49 7.84 -12.91
CA GLU A 38 -6.82 7.40 -13.35
C GLU A 38 -7.95 8.22 -12.69
N GLY A 39 -7.82 8.53 -11.40
CA GLY A 39 -8.78 9.34 -10.66
C GLY A 39 -8.92 10.78 -11.17
N VAL A 40 -7.84 11.38 -11.70
CA VAL A 40 -7.91 12.70 -12.35
C VAL A 40 -8.72 12.62 -13.64
N VAL A 41 -8.50 11.59 -14.45
CA VAL A 41 -9.25 11.40 -15.71
C VAL A 41 -10.73 11.10 -15.44
N LEU A 42 -11.04 10.30 -14.41
CA LEU A 42 -12.43 10.07 -13.99
C LEU A 42 -13.14 11.38 -13.60
N LYS A 43 -12.44 12.31 -12.94
CA LYS A 43 -12.98 13.64 -12.61
C LYS A 43 -13.18 14.49 -13.87
N GLU A 44 -12.31 14.39 -14.86
CA GLU A 44 -12.50 15.08 -16.15
C GLU A 44 -13.70 14.52 -16.92
N ILE A 45 -13.95 13.20 -16.88
CA ILE A 45 -15.15 12.59 -17.47
C ILE A 45 -16.43 13.12 -16.80
N GLN A 46 -16.41 13.41 -15.49
CA GLN A 46 -17.56 14.00 -14.82
C GLN A 46 -17.91 15.39 -15.37
N SER A 47 -16.91 16.21 -15.71
CA SER A 47 -17.11 17.56 -16.26
C SER A 47 -17.33 17.56 -17.78
N ASP A 48 -16.65 16.69 -18.50
CA ASP A 48 -16.72 16.53 -19.95
C ASP A 48 -16.72 15.03 -20.29
N PHE A 49 -17.93 14.49 -20.36
CA PHE A 49 -18.15 13.06 -20.62
C PHE A 49 -17.52 12.56 -21.93
N LEU A 50 -17.40 13.43 -22.94
CA LEU A 50 -16.85 13.06 -24.25
C LEU A 50 -15.33 13.23 -24.32
N LEU A 51 -14.69 13.77 -23.29
CA LEU A 51 -13.25 14.01 -23.25
C LEU A 51 -12.75 14.77 -24.49
N LYS A 52 -13.48 15.83 -24.90
CA LYS A 52 -13.26 16.56 -26.16
C LYS A 52 -11.85 17.15 -26.27
N LYS A 53 -11.22 17.44 -25.13
CA LYS A 53 -9.82 17.93 -25.05
C LYS A 53 -8.78 16.91 -25.55
N TYR A 54 -9.11 15.61 -25.55
CA TYR A 54 -8.17 14.54 -25.89
C TYR A 54 -8.52 13.88 -27.22
N SER A 55 -7.52 13.61 -28.05
CA SER A 55 -7.66 12.77 -29.25
C SER A 55 -7.26 11.31 -29.02
N VAL A 56 -6.39 11.07 -28.03
CA VAL A 56 -5.88 9.75 -27.66
C VAL A 56 -5.86 9.63 -26.15
N VAL A 57 -6.32 8.49 -25.63
CA VAL A 57 -6.17 8.11 -24.23
C VAL A 57 -5.34 6.83 -24.18
N VAL A 58 -4.27 6.85 -23.39
CA VAL A 58 -3.42 5.69 -23.11
C VAL A 58 -3.63 5.30 -21.65
N VAL A 59 -4.13 4.09 -21.42
CA VAL A 59 -4.25 3.49 -20.09
C VAL A 59 -3.05 2.60 -19.88
N ASP A 60 -2.12 3.03 -19.04
CA ASP A 60 -0.88 2.29 -18.75
C ASP A 60 -1.05 1.35 -17.55
N GLU A 61 -0.17 0.35 -17.43
CA GLU A 61 -0.13 -0.59 -16.30
C GLU A 61 -1.47 -1.32 -16.03
N ALA A 62 -2.28 -1.60 -17.07
CA ALA A 62 -3.63 -2.15 -16.93
C ALA A 62 -3.69 -3.53 -16.24
N HIS A 63 -2.57 -4.21 -16.08
CA HIS A 63 -2.45 -5.47 -15.33
C HIS A 63 -2.48 -5.28 -13.82
N GLU A 64 -2.28 -4.07 -13.28
CA GLU A 64 -2.45 -3.81 -11.85
C GLU A 64 -3.92 -3.97 -11.41
N ARG A 65 -4.87 -3.88 -12.37
CA ARG A 65 -6.31 -4.07 -12.15
C ARG A 65 -6.82 -3.26 -10.95
N SER A 66 -6.42 -1.98 -10.94
CA SER A 66 -6.87 -0.99 -9.96
C SER A 66 -8.37 -0.72 -10.12
N LEU A 67 -9.01 -0.29 -9.03
CA LEU A 67 -10.43 0.02 -9.06
C LEU A 67 -10.76 1.16 -10.03
N ALA A 68 -9.95 2.23 -10.00
CA ALA A 68 -10.15 3.40 -10.86
C ALA A 68 -9.85 3.08 -12.34
N GLY A 69 -8.84 2.26 -12.63
CA GLY A 69 -8.50 1.80 -13.97
C GLY A 69 -9.60 0.96 -14.60
N ASP A 70 -10.15 -0.01 -13.87
CA ASP A 70 -11.24 -0.85 -14.35
C ASP A 70 -12.50 -0.02 -14.67
N ILE A 71 -12.84 0.96 -13.82
CA ILE A 71 -13.96 1.90 -14.07
C ILE A 71 -13.68 2.76 -15.30
N LEU A 72 -12.47 3.30 -15.41
CA LEU A 72 -12.06 4.15 -16.52
C LEU A 72 -12.15 3.39 -17.85
N ILE A 73 -11.64 2.16 -17.92
CA ILE A 73 -11.72 1.31 -19.11
C ILE A 73 -13.19 1.00 -19.44
N GLY A 74 -14.02 0.69 -18.44
CA GLY A 74 -15.45 0.47 -18.63
C GLY A 74 -16.17 1.69 -19.22
N LEU A 75 -15.88 2.90 -18.72
CA LEU A 75 -16.44 4.15 -19.24
C LEU A 75 -15.94 4.44 -20.66
N LEU A 76 -14.63 4.31 -20.90
CA LEU A 76 -14.03 4.51 -22.22
C LEU A 76 -14.61 3.54 -23.26
N SER A 77 -14.98 2.32 -22.86
CA SER A 77 -15.65 1.36 -23.75
C SER A 77 -16.99 1.86 -24.29
N ARG A 78 -17.66 2.78 -23.58
CA ARG A 78 -18.92 3.41 -24.00
C ARG A 78 -18.69 4.77 -24.67
N ILE A 79 -17.76 5.57 -24.15
CA ILE A 79 -17.42 6.90 -24.69
C ILE A 79 -16.83 6.78 -26.10
N LEU A 80 -15.96 5.80 -26.33
CA LEU A 80 -15.26 5.60 -27.60
C LEU A 80 -16.21 5.43 -28.80
N PRO A 81 -17.14 4.45 -28.82
CA PRO A 81 -18.08 4.31 -29.93
C PRO A 81 -19.00 5.53 -30.06
N LEU A 82 -19.59 6.00 -28.95
CA LEU A 82 -20.48 7.16 -28.95
C LEU A 82 -19.81 8.39 -29.59
N ARG A 83 -18.58 8.70 -29.19
CA ARG A 83 -17.85 9.86 -29.70
C ARG A 83 -17.48 9.72 -31.17
N ASN A 84 -17.11 8.52 -31.61
CA ASN A 84 -16.79 8.28 -33.01
C ASN A 84 -18.04 8.33 -33.90
N ASP A 85 -19.19 7.85 -33.41
CA ASP A 85 -20.47 7.97 -34.11
C ASP A 85 -20.91 9.44 -34.23
N LEU A 86 -20.82 10.22 -33.14
CA LEU A 86 -21.09 11.66 -33.15
C LEU A 86 -20.17 12.42 -34.12
N HIS A 87 -18.89 12.06 -34.19
CA HIS A 87 -17.97 12.64 -35.18
C HIS A 87 -18.41 12.33 -36.61
N LEU A 88 -18.82 11.09 -36.90
CA LEU A 88 -19.30 10.70 -38.23
C LEU A 88 -20.60 11.44 -38.61
N GLU A 89 -21.50 11.65 -37.65
CA GLU A 89 -22.71 12.45 -37.86
C GLU A 89 -22.40 13.92 -38.17
N GLU A 90 -21.50 14.56 -37.40
CA GLU A 90 -21.06 15.93 -37.69
C GLU A 90 -20.34 16.03 -39.04
N LEU A 91 -19.54 15.02 -39.38
CA LEU A 91 -18.84 14.96 -40.66
C LEU A 91 -19.83 14.89 -41.83
N ARG A 92 -20.87 14.06 -41.72
CA ARG A 92 -21.95 13.98 -42.72
C ARG A 92 -22.71 15.29 -42.85
N LYS A 93 -23.07 15.94 -41.73
CA LYS A 93 -23.76 17.25 -41.73
C LYS A 93 -22.92 18.36 -42.36
N ASN A 94 -21.60 18.28 -42.27
CA ASN A 94 -20.67 19.27 -42.81
C ASN A 94 -20.08 18.88 -44.18
N ASN A 95 -20.77 18.05 -44.97
CA ASN A 95 -20.34 17.62 -46.31
C ASN A 95 -18.92 17.01 -46.35
N GLY A 96 -18.51 16.29 -45.30
CA GLY A 96 -17.18 15.68 -45.22
C GLY A 96 -16.05 16.63 -44.80
N ILE A 97 -16.35 17.88 -44.44
CA ILE A 97 -15.33 18.87 -44.07
C ILE A 97 -14.95 18.73 -42.60
N VAL A 98 -13.80 18.08 -42.34
CA VAL A 98 -13.27 17.81 -40.98
C VAL A 98 -13.02 19.09 -40.17
N SER A 99 -12.59 20.19 -40.82
CA SER A 99 -12.32 21.46 -40.12
C SER A 99 -13.57 22.12 -39.52
N LYS A 100 -14.77 21.70 -39.94
CA LYS A 100 -16.06 22.20 -39.44
C LYS A 100 -16.67 21.32 -38.34
N THR A 101 -16.04 20.22 -37.97
CA THR A 101 -16.51 19.34 -36.87
C THR A 101 -15.97 19.85 -35.53
N ASN A 102 -16.83 19.91 -34.52
CA ASN A 102 -16.45 20.26 -33.16
C ASN A 102 -15.97 19.02 -32.39
N ILE A 103 -16.45 17.84 -32.77
CA ILE A 103 -16.09 16.57 -32.16
C ILE A 103 -15.05 15.89 -33.04
N LYS A 104 -13.91 15.52 -32.46
CA LYS A 104 -12.86 14.73 -33.12
C LYS A 104 -12.97 13.27 -32.70
N PRO A 105 -12.55 12.31 -33.53
CA PRO A 105 -12.53 10.90 -33.14
C PRO A 105 -11.58 10.68 -31.95
N LEU A 106 -11.89 9.69 -31.13
CA LEU A 106 -11.08 9.27 -29.99
C LEU A 106 -10.38 7.94 -30.32
N LYS A 107 -9.13 7.80 -29.88
CA LYS A 107 -8.38 6.53 -29.89
C LYS A 107 -8.08 6.10 -28.47
N LEU A 108 -8.18 4.79 -28.22
CA LEU A 108 -7.86 4.17 -26.94
C LEU A 108 -6.69 3.19 -27.13
N VAL A 109 -5.68 3.30 -26.28
CA VAL A 109 -4.58 2.32 -26.17
C VAL A 109 -4.56 1.81 -24.74
N ILE A 110 -4.63 0.49 -24.56
CA ILE A 110 -4.50 -0.17 -23.26
C ILE A 110 -3.14 -0.86 -23.24
N MET A 111 -2.25 -0.42 -22.37
CA MET A 111 -0.91 -0.98 -22.21
C MET A 111 -0.85 -1.87 -20.98
N SER A 112 -0.19 -3.02 -21.12
CA SER A 112 0.02 -3.98 -20.06
C SER A 112 1.39 -4.62 -20.20
N ALA A 113 2.11 -4.77 -19.09
CA ALA A 113 3.39 -5.48 -19.04
C ALA A 113 3.24 -7.01 -18.99
N THR A 114 2.01 -7.53 -18.85
CA THR A 114 1.72 -8.98 -18.76
C THR A 114 0.68 -9.41 -19.78
N MET A 115 0.70 -10.69 -20.17
CA MET A 115 -0.22 -11.27 -21.16
C MET A 115 -1.66 -11.48 -20.66
N ARG A 116 -2.07 -10.87 -19.54
CA ARG A 116 -3.47 -10.93 -19.05
C ARG A 116 -4.40 -10.02 -19.86
N VAL A 117 -4.39 -10.18 -21.17
CA VAL A 117 -5.19 -9.36 -22.11
C VAL A 117 -6.57 -9.96 -22.34
N GLU A 118 -6.78 -11.23 -21.97
CA GLU A 118 -8.04 -11.99 -22.11
C GLU A 118 -9.22 -11.23 -21.48
N ASP A 119 -9.06 -10.77 -20.23
CA ASP A 119 -10.08 -10.01 -19.48
C ASP A 119 -10.57 -8.73 -20.20
N PHE A 120 -9.77 -8.20 -21.12
CA PHE A 120 -10.10 -7.01 -21.92
C PHE A 120 -10.52 -7.38 -23.34
N ARG A 121 -9.77 -8.27 -24.00
CA ARG A 121 -9.92 -8.59 -25.42
C ARG A 121 -11.09 -9.52 -25.70
N GLU A 122 -11.29 -10.52 -24.84
CA GLU A 122 -12.33 -11.54 -25.00
C GLU A 122 -13.65 -11.14 -24.31
N ASN A 123 -13.63 -10.03 -23.58
CA ASN A 123 -14.78 -9.51 -22.89
C ASN A 123 -15.72 -8.75 -23.85
N ASN A 124 -16.65 -9.49 -24.45
CA ASN A 124 -17.68 -8.96 -25.35
C ASN A 124 -18.60 -7.91 -24.71
N ARG A 125 -18.70 -7.86 -23.37
CA ARG A 125 -19.44 -6.80 -22.67
C ARG A 125 -18.67 -5.49 -22.73
N LEU A 126 -17.35 -5.54 -22.65
CA LEU A 126 -16.46 -4.38 -22.71
C LEU A 126 -16.37 -3.86 -24.15
N PHE A 127 -15.90 -4.70 -25.07
CA PHE A 127 -15.77 -4.36 -26.48
C PHE A 127 -16.52 -5.36 -27.33
N SER A 128 -17.54 -4.90 -28.08
CA SER A 128 -18.29 -5.75 -29.00
C SER A 128 -17.43 -6.26 -30.16
N ILE A 129 -16.39 -5.51 -30.51
CA ILE A 129 -15.37 -5.91 -31.48
C ILE A 129 -14.07 -6.10 -30.71
N PRO A 130 -13.42 -7.26 -30.78
CA PRO A 130 -12.20 -7.53 -30.02
C PRO A 130 -11.10 -6.56 -30.48
N PRO A 131 -10.47 -5.80 -29.55
CA PRO A 131 -9.41 -4.87 -29.90
C PRO A 131 -8.19 -5.61 -30.45
N PRO A 132 -7.46 -5.02 -31.42
CA PRO A 132 -6.24 -5.61 -31.95
C PRO A 132 -5.15 -5.67 -30.87
N LEU A 133 -4.48 -6.83 -30.77
CA LEU A 133 -3.37 -7.04 -29.84
C LEU A 133 -2.04 -6.78 -30.57
N LEU A 134 -1.26 -5.83 -30.06
CA LEU A 134 0.11 -5.59 -30.50
C LEU A 134 1.08 -6.10 -29.44
N ASN A 135 1.82 -7.16 -29.77
CA ASN A 135 2.90 -7.65 -28.92
C ASN A 135 4.16 -6.85 -29.21
N VAL A 136 4.60 -6.07 -28.23
CA VAL A 136 5.86 -5.32 -28.28
C VAL A 136 6.86 -6.04 -27.39
N ASP A 137 7.78 -6.78 -28.01
CA ASP A 137 8.84 -7.47 -27.28
C ASP A 137 9.74 -6.43 -26.61
N ALA A 138 9.72 -6.41 -25.28
CA ALA A 138 10.66 -5.60 -24.55
C ALA A 138 12.07 -6.18 -24.74
N ARG A 139 13.04 -5.35 -25.14
CA ARG A 139 14.47 -5.67 -25.08
C ARG A 139 14.88 -5.79 -23.60
N ARG A 140 14.53 -6.91 -22.96
CA ARG A 140 15.02 -7.28 -21.64
C ARG A 140 16.22 -8.19 -21.84
N PHE A 141 17.24 -8.00 -21.04
CA PHE A 141 18.32 -8.97 -20.97
C PHE A 141 17.77 -10.28 -20.35
N PRO A 142 18.33 -11.44 -20.72
CA PRO A 142 17.88 -12.72 -20.19
C PRO A 142 18.00 -12.75 -18.66
N VAL A 143 17.01 -13.35 -18.01
CA VAL A 143 17.02 -13.59 -16.57
C VAL A 143 16.91 -15.08 -16.32
N THR A 144 17.95 -15.66 -15.72
CA THR A 144 17.94 -17.08 -15.34
C THR A 144 17.18 -17.25 -14.02
N ASN A 145 16.12 -18.07 -14.04
CA ASN A 145 15.33 -18.38 -12.85
C ASN A 145 15.88 -19.62 -12.15
N HIS A 146 16.19 -19.49 -10.86
CA HIS A 146 16.66 -20.56 -9.99
C HIS A 146 15.57 -20.86 -8.94
N PHE A 147 15.04 -22.07 -8.93
CA PHE A 147 14.04 -22.49 -7.95
C PHE A 147 14.70 -23.26 -6.79
N ALA A 148 14.26 -22.98 -5.56
CA ALA A 148 14.67 -23.76 -4.41
C ALA A 148 14.09 -25.18 -4.49
N LYS A 149 14.90 -26.21 -4.18
CA LYS A 149 14.43 -27.60 -4.13
C LYS A 149 13.27 -27.79 -3.13
N ARG A 150 13.38 -27.15 -1.96
CA ARG A 150 12.39 -27.21 -0.88
C ARG A 150 11.81 -25.83 -0.62
N THR A 151 10.52 -25.78 -0.34
CA THR A 151 9.79 -24.53 -0.06
C THR A 151 9.65 -24.35 1.45
N GLU A 152 10.33 -23.36 2.01
CA GLU A 152 10.18 -23.00 3.42
C GLU A 152 8.90 -22.18 3.63
N LEU A 153 7.94 -22.73 4.38
CA LEU A 153 6.61 -22.13 4.54
C LEU A 153 6.54 -21.11 5.68
N LYS A 154 7.37 -21.25 6.72
CA LYS A 154 7.28 -20.44 7.94
C LYS A 154 8.39 -19.42 8.02
N ASN A 155 9.64 -19.85 7.85
CA ASN A 155 10.82 -19.01 8.08
C ASN A 155 11.49 -18.57 6.76
N TYR A 156 10.71 -18.15 5.78
CA TYR A 156 11.24 -17.70 4.47
C TYR A 156 12.18 -16.49 4.57
N THR A 157 12.10 -15.71 5.67
CA THR A 157 13.02 -14.60 5.96
C THR A 157 14.43 -15.10 6.31
N ASP A 158 14.57 -16.27 6.93
CA ASP A 158 15.86 -16.90 7.22
C ASP A 158 16.50 -17.43 5.94
N GLU A 159 15.70 -18.06 5.07
CA GLU A 159 16.16 -18.47 3.74
C GLU A 159 16.60 -17.27 2.89
N ALA A 160 15.87 -16.15 2.95
CA ALA A 160 16.27 -14.92 2.28
C ALA A 160 17.62 -14.42 2.81
N PHE A 161 17.83 -14.42 4.13
CA PHE A 161 19.12 -14.07 4.74
C PHE A 161 20.26 -14.94 4.21
N ARG A 162 20.10 -16.28 4.24
CA ARG A 162 21.12 -17.23 3.74
C ARG A 162 21.44 -16.97 2.26
N LYS A 163 20.41 -16.80 1.43
CA LYS A 163 20.57 -16.58 -0.01
C LYS A 163 21.28 -15.26 -0.33
N ILE A 164 20.97 -14.18 0.40
CA ILE A 164 21.67 -12.89 0.27
C ILE A 164 23.16 -13.05 0.59
N CYS A 165 23.51 -13.74 1.68
CA CYS A 165 24.91 -13.97 2.04
C CYS A 165 25.64 -14.82 1.00
N GLN A 166 24.99 -15.87 0.47
CA GLN A 166 25.57 -16.70 -0.60
C GLN A 166 25.84 -15.89 -1.88
N ILE A 167 24.86 -15.10 -2.34
CA ILE A 167 25.00 -14.22 -3.51
C ILE A 167 26.14 -13.22 -3.28
N HIS A 168 26.20 -12.61 -2.10
CA HIS A 168 27.23 -11.63 -1.81
C HIS A 168 28.63 -12.24 -1.74
N ARG A 169 28.78 -13.48 -1.26
CA ARG A 169 30.09 -14.14 -1.13
C ARG A 169 30.60 -14.72 -2.46
N LYS A 170 29.72 -15.40 -3.21
CA LYS A 170 30.14 -16.26 -4.32
C LYS A 170 29.93 -15.66 -5.71
N LEU A 171 29.05 -14.67 -5.87
CA LEU A 171 28.66 -14.19 -7.20
C LEU A 171 29.30 -12.85 -7.55
N PRO A 172 29.55 -12.59 -8.86
CA PRO A 172 30.15 -11.35 -9.34
C PRO A 172 29.41 -10.06 -8.91
N PRO A 173 30.04 -8.89 -9.07
CA PRO A 173 29.42 -7.60 -8.75
C PRO A 173 28.05 -7.40 -9.42
N GLY A 174 27.13 -6.81 -8.66
CA GLY A 174 25.76 -6.50 -9.07
C GLY A 174 24.86 -6.31 -7.87
N GLY A 175 23.90 -5.39 -7.95
CA GLY A 175 22.95 -5.11 -6.88
C GLY A 175 21.99 -6.27 -6.62
N ILE A 176 21.61 -6.44 -5.35
CA ILE A 176 20.67 -7.46 -4.87
C ILE A 176 19.34 -6.78 -4.53
N LEU A 177 18.24 -7.29 -5.07
CA LEU A 177 16.88 -6.87 -4.75
C LEU A 177 16.11 -8.03 -4.11
N VAL A 178 15.58 -7.83 -2.90
CA VAL A 178 14.90 -8.86 -2.11
C VAL A 178 13.45 -8.48 -1.90
N PHE A 179 12.51 -9.39 -2.16
CA PHE A 179 11.08 -9.16 -1.96
C PHE A 179 10.57 -9.80 -0.65
N LEU A 180 10.05 -8.99 0.27
CA LEU A 180 9.40 -9.37 1.53
C LEU A 180 7.99 -8.76 1.65
N CYS A 181 7.22 -9.21 2.63
CA CYS A 181 5.80 -8.85 2.75
C CYS A 181 5.55 -7.62 3.62
N THR A 182 6.31 -7.47 4.71
CA THR A 182 6.00 -6.49 5.76
C THR A 182 7.18 -5.62 6.13
N GLN A 183 6.88 -4.40 6.60
CA GLN A 183 7.88 -3.49 7.16
C GLN A 183 8.71 -4.15 8.27
N GLN A 184 8.06 -4.90 9.18
CA GLN A 184 8.73 -5.54 10.30
C GLN A 184 9.75 -6.59 9.85
N GLU A 185 9.41 -7.41 8.85
CA GLU A 185 10.34 -8.38 8.27
C GLU A 185 11.52 -7.67 7.59
N ILE A 186 11.25 -6.60 6.84
CA ILE A 186 12.28 -5.81 6.16
C ILE A 186 13.26 -5.20 7.16
N GLU A 187 12.75 -4.53 8.20
CA GLU A 187 13.59 -3.88 9.21
C GLU A 187 14.39 -4.91 10.03
N SER A 188 13.77 -6.04 10.38
CA SER A 188 14.44 -7.14 11.07
C SER A 188 15.58 -7.72 10.22
N LEU A 189 15.33 -8.00 8.94
CA LEU A 189 16.35 -8.53 8.03
C LEU A 189 17.46 -7.51 7.77
N CYS A 190 17.11 -6.23 7.59
CA CYS A 190 18.09 -5.15 7.45
C CYS A 190 19.01 -5.08 8.68
N LYS A 191 18.44 -5.13 9.89
CA LYS A 191 19.21 -5.10 11.14
C LYS A 191 20.13 -6.31 11.24
N ARG A 192 19.62 -7.52 10.98
CA ARG A 192 20.39 -8.76 11.04
C ARG A 192 21.56 -8.77 10.05
N LEU A 193 21.35 -8.32 8.81
CA LEU A 193 22.43 -8.20 7.82
C LEU A 193 23.48 -7.17 8.24
N ARG A 194 23.07 -6.01 8.77
CA ARG A 194 24.03 -5.00 9.28
C ARG A 194 24.86 -5.55 10.42
N GLU A 195 24.25 -6.28 11.36
CA GLU A 195 24.96 -6.91 12.47
C GLU A 195 25.92 -8.01 12.00
N HIS A 196 25.51 -8.83 11.04
CA HIS A 196 26.35 -9.87 10.45
C HIS A 196 27.62 -9.27 9.83
N TYR A 197 27.48 -8.34 8.89
CA TYR A 197 28.63 -7.74 8.21
C TYR A 197 29.42 -6.74 9.06
N ALA A 198 28.87 -6.23 10.16
CA ALA A 198 29.65 -5.48 11.15
C ALA A 198 30.61 -6.39 11.92
N LYS A 199 30.16 -7.60 12.31
CA LYS A 199 30.97 -8.60 13.03
C LYS A 199 32.03 -9.23 12.12
N THR A 200 31.64 -9.64 10.92
CA THR A 200 32.57 -10.25 9.96
C THR A 200 33.67 -9.27 9.55
N ARG A 201 33.39 -7.95 9.52
CA ARG A 201 34.42 -6.92 9.33
C ARG A 201 35.47 -6.93 10.45
N ILE A 202 35.07 -7.16 11.70
CA ILE A 202 36.00 -7.21 12.83
C ILE A 202 36.87 -8.48 12.73
N GLU A 203 36.26 -9.63 12.42
CA GLU A 203 36.99 -10.90 12.24
C GLU A 203 38.00 -10.82 11.07
N TYR A 204 37.62 -10.23 9.94
CA TYR A 204 38.52 -10.06 8.78
C TYR A 204 39.71 -9.15 9.12
N TYR A 205 39.48 -8.08 9.89
CA TYR A 205 40.57 -7.19 10.34
C TYR A 205 41.47 -7.87 11.38
N GLU A 206 40.92 -8.64 12.32
CA GLU A 206 41.71 -9.38 13.32
C GLU A 206 42.55 -10.50 12.69
N GLN A 207 42.01 -11.23 11.71
CA GLN A 207 42.77 -12.26 10.98
C GLN A 207 43.82 -11.67 10.05
N SER A 208 43.56 -10.51 9.43
CA SER A 208 44.55 -9.79 8.61
C SER A 208 45.71 -9.24 9.46
N TYR A 209 45.43 -8.76 10.68
CA TYR A 209 46.47 -8.34 11.64
C TYR A 209 47.24 -9.54 12.24
N SER A 210 46.58 -10.68 12.45
CA SER A 210 47.22 -11.90 12.95
C SER A 210 48.12 -12.57 11.90
N LYS A 211 47.73 -12.57 10.61
CA LYS A 211 48.62 -13.03 9.52
C LYS A 211 49.84 -12.11 9.35
N HIS A 212 49.69 -10.80 9.58
CA HIS A 212 50.84 -9.88 9.52
C HIS A 212 51.83 -10.02 10.69
N SER A 213 51.44 -10.59 11.83
CA SER A 213 52.38 -10.84 12.94
C SER A 213 53.25 -12.09 12.73
N LEU A 214 52.81 -13.05 11.92
CA LEU A 214 53.57 -14.27 11.60
C LEU A 214 54.48 -14.12 10.36
N VAL A 215 54.22 -13.12 9.50
CA VAL A 215 55.05 -12.84 8.31
C VAL A 215 56.31 -12.02 8.65
N VAL A 216 56.33 -11.29 9.78
CA VAL A 216 57.52 -10.55 10.22
C VAL A 216 58.55 -11.45 10.92
N GLN A 217 58.18 -12.67 11.34
CA GLN A 217 59.09 -13.61 12.00
C GLN A 217 59.75 -14.64 11.07
N ARG A 218 59.38 -14.72 9.78
CA ARG A 218 59.95 -15.69 8.82
C ARG A 218 60.80 -15.07 7.71
N LEU A 219 61.19 -13.80 7.83
CA LEU A 219 62.05 -13.11 6.85
C LEU A 219 63.53 -13.06 7.28
N ASN A 220 64.02 -14.07 8.01
CA ASN A 220 65.42 -14.12 8.44
C ASN A 220 66.17 -15.42 8.13
N ASP A 221 65.64 -16.30 7.28
CA ASP A 221 66.43 -17.40 6.72
C ASP A 221 66.04 -17.61 5.25
N ASN A 222 66.76 -16.91 4.37
CA ASN A 222 66.86 -17.29 2.96
C ASN A 222 68.28 -17.82 2.76
N ASP A 223 68.41 -19.08 2.36
CA ASP A 223 69.44 -19.47 1.40
C ASP A 223 68.95 -20.62 0.51
N GLU A 224 69.00 -20.32 -0.79
CA GLU A 224 69.39 -21.17 -1.92
C GLU A 224 68.55 -22.37 -2.42
N ARG A 225 68.18 -22.22 -3.73
CA ARG A 225 68.43 -23.12 -4.89
C ARG A 225 67.24 -23.85 -5.59
N ASP A 226 67.05 -23.42 -6.85
CA ASP A 226 66.97 -24.14 -8.14
C ASP A 226 65.82 -25.10 -8.57
N PHE A 227 65.18 -24.69 -9.68
CA PHE A 227 64.91 -25.39 -10.97
C PHE A 227 64.29 -26.82 -10.99
N ASP A 228 63.06 -26.95 -11.53
CA ASP A 228 62.74 -27.24 -12.97
C ASP A 228 61.51 -28.16 -13.21
N SER A 229 60.90 -27.93 -14.37
CA SER A 229 60.18 -28.87 -15.27
C SER A 229 58.65 -29.11 -15.17
N GLU A 230 58.04 -28.84 -16.32
CA GLU A 230 56.67 -29.10 -16.77
C GLU A 230 56.30 -30.58 -16.89
N LYS A 231 54.99 -30.89 -16.88
CA LYS A 231 54.39 -31.92 -17.75
C LYS A 231 52.87 -31.79 -17.89
N ASP A 232 52.45 -31.67 -19.14
CA ASP A 232 51.08 -31.81 -19.67
C ASP A 232 50.44 -33.18 -19.37
N LYS A 233 49.10 -33.22 -19.27
CA LYS A 233 48.25 -34.22 -19.95
C LYS A 233 46.73 -33.92 -19.94
N SER A 234 46.22 -33.74 -21.16
CA SER A 234 44.99 -34.28 -21.79
C SER A 234 43.60 -34.13 -21.13
N ALA A 235 42.72 -33.51 -21.91
CA ALA A 235 41.30 -33.25 -21.67
C ALA A 235 40.35 -34.44 -21.87
N SER A 236 39.25 -34.44 -21.11
CA SER A 236 37.96 -35.05 -21.45
C SER A 236 36.87 -33.96 -21.36
N PHE A 237 35.92 -34.00 -22.29
CA PHE A 237 34.99 -32.91 -22.62
C PHE A 237 33.65 -33.11 -21.89
N ASP A 238 33.31 -32.23 -20.94
CA ASP A 238 31.97 -32.09 -20.34
C ASP A 238 31.50 -30.65 -20.57
N GLU A 239 30.28 -30.48 -21.09
CA GLU A 239 29.67 -29.18 -21.39
C GLU A 239 29.42 -28.38 -20.09
N LYS A 240 30.25 -27.37 -19.87
CA LYS A 240 30.12 -26.35 -18.82
C LYS A 240 29.40 -25.12 -19.38
N ASP A 241 28.65 -24.41 -18.54
CA ASP A 241 28.12 -23.08 -18.91
C ASP A 241 29.24 -22.02 -19.01
N GLU A 242 28.90 -20.78 -19.37
CA GLU A 242 29.85 -19.66 -19.56
C GLU A 242 30.70 -19.35 -18.31
N PHE A 243 30.38 -19.95 -17.15
CA PHE A 243 31.10 -19.80 -15.89
C PHE A 243 31.72 -21.11 -15.37
N GLY A 244 31.70 -22.20 -16.13
CA GLY A 244 32.46 -23.40 -15.81
C GLY A 244 31.78 -24.39 -14.86
N LEU A 245 30.48 -24.26 -14.56
CA LEU A 245 29.78 -25.05 -13.52
C LEU A 245 28.79 -26.07 -14.11
N ALA A 246 28.67 -27.23 -13.46
CA ALA A 246 27.74 -28.29 -13.82
C ALA A 246 26.37 -28.11 -13.13
N VAL A 247 25.29 -28.54 -13.80
CA VAL A 247 23.88 -28.40 -13.33
C VAL A 247 23.62 -29.15 -12.01
N GLU A 248 24.43 -30.15 -11.70
CA GLU A 248 24.27 -31.04 -10.55
C GLU A 248 24.83 -30.44 -9.24
N ASP A 249 25.68 -29.41 -9.29
CA ASP A 249 26.20 -28.72 -8.10
C ASP A 249 25.17 -27.82 -7.40
N TYR A 250 24.00 -27.63 -8.02
CA TYR A 250 22.83 -27.04 -7.37
C TYR A 250 22.05 -28.06 -6.52
N ALA A 251 22.54 -29.30 -6.41
CA ALA A 251 21.88 -30.37 -5.71
C ALA A 251 22.18 -30.42 -4.20
N LEU A 252 21.28 -29.91 -3.35
CA LEU A 252 21.25 -30.33 -1.94
C LEU A 252 20.98 -31.84 -1.86
N GLU A 253 21.92 -32.60 -1.28
CA GLU A 253 21.72 -33.97 -0.79
C GLU A 253 21.15 -34.00 0.64
N GLU A 254 20.76 -35.21 1.05
CA GLU A 254 19.64 -35.53 1.92
C GLU A 254 19.98 -35.73 3.42
N THR A 255 18.92 -35.51 4.20
CA THR A 255 18.53 -36.01 5.54
C THR A 255 19.53 -36.75 6.46
N ILE A 256 19.59 -36.26 7.71
CA ILE A 256 19.67 -37.13 8.91
C ILE A 256 18.31 -37.07 9.62
N GLU A 257 17.63 -38.21 9.73
CA GLU A 257 16.41 -38.37 10.53
C GLU A 257 16.72 -38.72 12.00
N LYS A 258 16.14 -37.91 12.89
CA LYS A 258 15.52 -38.18 14.22
C LYS A 258 16.20 -39.15 15.22
N LYS A 259 16.48 -38.62 16.42
CA LYS A 259 15.87 -39.07 17.70
C LYS A 259 16.01 -38.07 18.86
N ASP A 260 14.86 -37.81 19.48
CA ASP A 260 14.53 -37.49 20.88
C ASP A 260 15.12 -36.29 21.67
N LEU A 261 14.20 -35.34 21.93
CA LEU A 261 13.74 -34.77 23.22
C LEU A 261 14.73 -34.44 24.37
N ASN A 262 14.53 -33.20 24.86
CA ASN A 262 14.73 -32.66 26.21
C ASN A 262 16.05 -31.94 26.60
N PHE A 263 15.87 -30.62 26.74
CA PHE A 263 16.26 -29.78 27.89
C PHE A 263 17.71 -29.28 28.04
N SER A 264 17.77 -27.96 28.23
CA SER A 264 18.77 -27.15 28.95
C SER A 264 20.06 -26.66 28.28
N ARG A 265 20.13 -25.32 28.23
CA ARG A 265 21.33 -24.45 28.29
C ARG A 265 22.45 -25.04 29.17
N LYS A 266 23.64 -25.32 28.60
CA LYS A 266 24.97 -24.81 28.99
C LYS A 266 26.12 -25.60 28.32
N ARG A 267 27.23 -24.88 28.03
CA ARG A 267 28.55 -25.32 27.50
C ARG A 267 28.50 -25.55 25.98
N PHE A 268 29.11 -24.77 25.08
CA PHE A 268 30.41 -24.08 25.02
C PHE A 268 31.59 -24.95 25.44
N ARG A 269 32.43 -25.21 24.42
CA ARG A 269 33.73 -25.89 24.34
C ARG A 269 33.73 -27.39 24.01
N ASP A 270 34.47 -27.65 22.93
CA ASP A 270 35.16 -28.87 22.53
C ASP A 270 34.34 -29.99 21.87
N THR A 271 34.24 -29.91 20.54
CA THR A 271 34.61 -30.99 19.60
C THR A 271 34.95 -30.34 18.26
N ALA A 272 36.25 -30.11 18.07
CA ALA A 272 36.87 -29.93 16.78
C ALA A 272 37.24 -31.31 16.22
N ASP A 273 37.33 -31.36 14.89
CA ASP A 273 37.99 -32.34 14.03
C ASP A 273 37.11 -33.41 13.37
N GLU A 274 37.36 -33.56 12.05
CA GLU A 274 36.80 -34.49 11.03
C GLU A 274 35.47 -33.99 10.39
N ASP A 275 35.38 -33.49 9.14
CA ASP A 275 36.28 -33.46 7.98
C ASP A 275 36.02 -32.19 7.15
N GLU A 276 37.02 -31.31 7.05
CA GLU A 276 37.05 -30.23 6.04
C GLU A 276 37.57 -30.81 4.73
N ALA A 277 36.66 -31.18 3.82
CA ALA A 277 37.00 -31.29 2.41
C ALA A 277 37.33 -29.88 1.91
N SER A 278 38.63 -29.64 1.68
CA SER A 278 39.18 -28.43 1.07
C SER A 278 38.64 -28.24 -0.34
N PHE A 279 37.55 -27.48 -0.48
CA PHE A 279 37.21 -26.85 -1.75
C PHE A 279 38.06 -25.59 -1.87
N GLU A 280 39.07 -25.62 -2.73
CA GLU A 280 39.67 -24.40 -3.28
C GLU A 280 38.59 -23.68 -4.10
N GLU A 281 37.84 -22.77 -3.46
CA GLU A 281 36.96 -21.82 -4.16
C GLU A 281 37.67 -20.47 -4.23
N ASP A 282 38.16 -20.12 -5.43
CA ASP A 282 38.61 -18.77 -5.75
C ASP A 282 37.54 -17.74 -5.34
N GLU A 283 37.87 -16.84 -4.40
CA GLU A 283 36.99 -15.77 -3.95
C GLU A 283 36.79 -14.73 -5.07
N ILE A 284 35.84 -14.97 -6.00
CA ILE A 284 35.44 -13.97 -6.99
C ILE A 284 34.47 -12.95 -6.36
N ASN A 285 34.91 -12.23 -5.33
CA ASN A 285 34.10 -11.12 -4.80
C ASN A 285 34.56 -9.73 -5.26
N GLY A 286 35.70 -9.64 -5.96
CA GLY A 286 36.29 -8.35 -6.31
C GLY A 286 36.51 -7.44 -5.09
N GLU A 287 36.67 -6.13 -5.32
CA GLU A 287 36.95 -5.10 -4.30
C GLU A 287 35.80 -4.82 -3.29
N LEU A 288 34.74 -5.65 -3.23
CA LEU A 288 33.51 -5.37 -2.46
C LEU A 288 33.54 -6.01 -1.06
N ASN A 289 34.01 -5.26 -0.06
CA ASN A 289 34.20 -5.73 1.31
C ASN A 289 32.93 -5.79 2.18
N SER A 290 31.78 -5.27 1.73
CA SER A 290 30.53 -5.22 2.54
C SER A 290 29.25 -4.94 1.73
N LEU A 291 28.09 -4.92 2.40
CA LEU A 291 26.78 -4.57 1.84
C LEU A 291 26.35 -3.13 2.21
N HIS A 292 25.76 -2.42 1.24
CA HIS A 292 24.97 -1.21 1.46
C HIS A 292 23.48 -1.58 1.51
N ILE A 293 22.95 -1.71 2.73
CA ILE A 293 21.62 -2.29 2.98
C ILE A 293 20.55 -1.20 3.15
N LEU A 294 19.60 -1.14 2.22
CA LEU A 294 18.52 -0.15 2.18
C LEU A 294 17.13 -0.80 2.23
N PRO A 295 16.23 -0.37 3.13
CA PRO A 295 14.83 -0.80 3.11
C PRO A 295 14.03 -0.01 2.06
N LEU A 296 13.02 -0.65 1.45
CA LEU A 296 12.10 0.03 0.53
C LEU A 296 10.65 -0.45 0.71
N TYR A 297 9.81 0.40 1.28
CA TYR A 297 8.39 0.11 1.45
C TYR A 297 7.55 1.39 1.36
N ALA A 298 6.24 1.24 1.12
CA ALA A 298 5.35 2.36 0.81
C ALA A 298 5.36 3.44 1.91
N LEU A 299 5.38 3.06 3.20
CA LEU A 299 5.37 4.01 4.31
C LEU A 299 6.71 4.74 4.56
N LEU A 300 7.78 4.37 3.85
CA LEU A 300 9.09 5.00 4.01
C LEU A 300 9.07 6.45 3.52
N ASN A 301 9.76 7.34 4.23
CA ASN A 301 9.88 8.75 3.85
C ASN A 301 10.51 8.90 2.46
N PHE A 302 10.02 9.86 1.68
CA PHE A 302 10.45 10.07 0.29
C PHE A 302 11.98 10.22 0.14
N SER A 303 12.63 11.01 1.01
CA SER A 303 14.10 11.18 0.99
C SER A 303 14.84 9.84 1.09
N LYS A 304 14.40 8.93 1.96
CA LYS A 304 14.99 7.59 2.11
C LYS A 304 14.63 6.67 0.95
N GLN A 305 13.43 6.79 0.37
CA GLN A 305 13.09 6.07 -0.86
C GLN A 305 14.00 6.49 -2.02
N GLN A 306 14.44 7.75 -2.07
CA GLN A 306 15.34 8.23 -3.11
C GLN A 306 16.78 7.69 -2.98
N GLU A 307 17.19 7.23 -1.79
CA GLU A 307 18.52 6.67 -1.57
C GLU A 307 18.77 5.41 -2.42
N VAL A 308 17.74 4.63 -2.75
CA VAL A 308 17.89 3.40 -3.55
C VAL A 308 18.32 3.67 -5.00
N PHE A 309 18.17 4.90 -5.49
CA PHE A 309 18.61 5.30 -6.83
C PHE A 309 20.03 5.84 -6.87
N ARG A 310 20.64 6.09 -5.70
CA ARG A 310 22.01 6.60 -5.60
C ARG A 310 22.99 5.43 -5.70
N GLU A 311 24.16 5.72 -6.24
CA GLU A 311 25.23 4.73 -6.28
C GLU A 311 25.67 4.35 -4.86
N PRO A 312 25.93 3.05 -4.59
CA PRO A 312 26.44 2.62 -3.30
C PRO A 312 27.85 3.18 -3.06
N PRO A 313 28.26 3.41 -1.80
CA PRO A 313 29.62 3.79 -1.47
C PRO A 313 30.66 2.80 -2.02
N ARG A 314 31.87 3.29 -2.34
CA ARG A 314 32.97 2.46 -2.84
C ARG A 314 33.23 1.25 -1.93
N GLY A 315 33.48 0.09 -2.55
CA GLY A 315 33.69 -1.17 -1.83
C GLY A 315 32.42 -1.78 -1.21
N LYS A 316 31.22 -1.27 -1.52
CA LYS A 316 29.95 -1.85 -1.04
C LYS A 316 29.01 -2.27 -2.17
N ARG A 317 28.46 -3.48 -2.05
CA ARG A 317 27.41 -3.97 -2.94
C ARG A 317 26.04 -3.45 -2.48
N LEU A 318 25.23 -2.92 -3.40
CA LEU A 318 23.87 -2.48 -3.09
C LEU A 318 22.98 -3.70 -2.76
N CYS A 319 22.27 -3.65 -1.64
CA CYS A 319 21.29 -4.65 -1.24
C CYS A 319 20.00 -3.94 -0.80
N VAL A 320 18.97 -3.99 -1.65
CA VAL A 320 17.66 -3.38 -1.38
C VAL A 320 16.68 -4.45 -0.92
N ILE A 321 16.07 -4.26 0.24
CA ILE A 321 15.05 -5.16 0.78
C ILE A 321 13.71 -4.44 0.71
N ALA A 322 12.83 -4.93 -0.16
CA ALA A 322 11.65 -4.22 -0.60
C ALA A 322 10.35 -5.01 -0.40
N THR A 323 9.23 -4.30 -0.32
CA THR A 323 7.91 -4.90 -0.62
C THR A 323 7.65 -4.90 -2.13
N ASN A 324 6.43 -5.26 -2.54
CA ASN A 324 5.93 -5.13 -3.91
C ASN A 324 6.00 -3.70 -4.50
N VAL A 325 6.40 -2.67 -3.74
CA VAL A 325 6.68 -1.33 -4.28
C VAL A 325 7.79 -1.34 -5.34
N ALA A 326 8.72 -2.30 -5.27
CA ALA A 326 9.75 -2.47 -6.29
C ALA A 326 9.30 -3.30 -7.51
N GLU A 327 8.05 -3.81 -7.53
CA GLU A 327 7.56 -4.77 -8.53
C GLU A 327 7.19 -4.14 -9.87
N THR A 328 6.59 -2.94 -9.89
CA THR A 328 6.09 -2.25 -11.12
C THR A 328 6.75 -0.89 -11.33
N SER A 329 6.58 0.05 -10.39
CA SER A 329 6.78 1.49 -10.67
C SER A 329 8.23 2.02 -10.63
N ILE A 330 9.22 1.20 -10.23
CA ILE A 330 10.58 1.69 -9.93
C ILE A 330 11.67 0.87 -10.63
N THR A 331 12.49 1.53 -11.46
CA THR A 331 13.76 0.97 -11.95
C THR A 331 14.86 1.31 -10.97
N ILE A 332 15.35 0.34 -10.19
CA ILE A 332 16.57 0.51 -9.42
C ILE A 332 17.75 0.22 -10.34
N PRO A 333 18.70 1.16 -10.51
CA PRO A 333 19.85 0.94 -11.38
C PRO A 333 20.74 -0.19 -10.84
N ASN A 334 21.44 -0.89 -11.74
CA ASN A 334 22.44 -1.90 -11.40
C ASN A 334 21.95 -3.08 -10.53
N ILE A 335 20.67 -3.45 -10.61
CA ILE A 335 20.18 -4.71 -10.02
C ILE A 335 20.49 -5.86 -10.98
N ARG A 336 21.21 -6.87 -10.50
CA ARG A 336 21.55 -8.10 -11.24
C ARG A 336 20.98 -9.35 -10.59
N TYR A 337 20.75 -9.32 -9.28
CA TYR A 337 20.25 -10.46 -8.51
C TYR A 337 18.93 -10.11 -7.86
N VAL A 338 17.91 -10.95 -8.07
CA VAL A 338 16.64 -10.88 -7.37
C VAL A 338 16.51 -12.08 -6.44
N VAL A 339 16.06 -11.84 -5.20
CA VAL A 339 15.66 -12.88 -4.25
C VAL A 339 14.17 -12.74 -4.01
N ASP A 340 13.38 -13.67 -4.53
CA ASP A 340 11.92 -13.66 -4.43
C ASP A 340 11.44 -14.71 -3.42
N THR A 341 10.80 -14.24 -2.35
CA THR A 341 10.18 -15.12 -1.34
C THR A 341 8.85 -15.72 -1.81
N GLY A 342 8.28 -15.23 -2.91
CA GLY A 342 7.02 -15.73 -3.46
C GLY A 342 5.79 -15.34 -2.64
N ARG A 343 5.94 -14.46 -1.65
CA ARG A 343 4.86 -14.01 -0.77
C ARG A 343 4.47 -12.56 -1.04
N VAL A 344 3.23 -12.23 -0.70
CA VAL A 344 2.70 -10.87 -0.78
C VAL A 344 1.68 -10.64 0.34
N LYS A 345 1.66 -9.42 0.90
CA LYS A 345 0.62 -8.98 1.83
C LYS A 345 -0.47 -8.23 1.07
N THR A 346 -1.66 -8.81 1.01
CA THR A 346 -2.80 -8.23 0.29
C THR A 346 -3.90 -7.86 1.28
N LYS A 347 -4.52 -6.68 1.05
CA LYS A 347 -5.76 -6.29 1.74
C LYS A 347 -6.93 -6.98 1.04
N THR A 348 -7.70 -7.76 1.78
CA THR A 348 -8.91 -8.44 1.33
C THR A 348 -10.08 -8.08 2.23
N ILE A 349 -11.30 -8.21 1.72
CA ILE A 349 -12.50 -8.19 2.57
C ILE A 349 -12.87 -9.63 2.85
N ASP A 350 -13.14 -9.92 4.11
CA ASP A 350 -13.65 -11.21 4.52
C ASP A 350 -15.16 -11.25 4.29
N GLU A 351 -15.64 -12.14 3.43
CA GLU A 351 -17.03 -12.16 2.95
C GLU A 351 -18.03 -12.36 4.10
N SER A 352 -17.72 -13.25 5.04
CA SER A 352 -18.58 -13.52 6.20
C SER A 352 -18.73 -12.32 7.13
N THR A 353 -17.65 -11.55 7.34
CA THR A 353 -17.64 -10.48 8.34
C THR A 353 -17.77 -9.07 7.76
N GLY A 354 -17.53 -8.92 6.45
CA GLY A 354 -17.32 -7.63 5.79
C GLY A 354 -16.09 -6.87 6.33
N ALA A 355 -15.24 -7.51 7.13
CA ALA A 355 -14.08 -6.89 7.75
C ALA A 355 -12.89 -6.90 6.79
N SER A 356 -12.13 -5.81 6.78
CA SER A 356 -10.86 -5.79 6.06
C SER A 356 -9.84 -6.68 6.77
N CYS A 357 -9.08 -7.46 6.02
CA CYS A 357 -8.04 -8.33 6.55
C CYS A 357 -6.78 -8.13 5.70
N PHE A 358 -5.62 -8.10 6.34
CA PHE A 358 -4.38 -8.26 5.63
C PHE A 358 -3.97 -9.72 5.73
N ARG A 359 -3.87 -10.40 4.58
CA ARG A 359 -3.41 -11.79 4.52
C ARG A 359 -2.08 -11.83 3.78
N ILE A 360 -1.11 -12.54 4.36
CA ILE A 360 0.11 -12.91 3.66
C ILE A 360 -0.21 -14.22 2.93
N GLY A 361 -0.11 -14.18 1.61
CA GLY A 361 -0.39 -15.32 0.74
C GLY A 361 0.70 -15.50 -0.29
N TRP A 362 0.52 -16.49 -1.15
CA TRP A 362 1.31 -16.63 -2.37
C TRP A 362 1.10 -15.43 -3.28
N THR A 363 2.19 -14.95 -3.89
CA THR A 363 2.12 -13.99 -4.99
C THR A 363 1.58 -14.68 -6.25
N SER A 364 1.21 -13.90 -7.26
CA SER A 364 0.82 -14.48 -8.56
C SER A 364 2.03 -14.87 -9.40
N GLN A 365 1.86 -15.80 -10.34
CA GLN A 365 2.91 -16.16 -11.29
C GLN A 365 3.35 -14.95 -12.12
N ALA A 366 2.39 -14.14 -12.59
CA ALA A 366 2.66 -12.89 -13.29
C ALA A 366 3.48 -11.91 -12.42
N SER A 367 3.13 -11.74 -11.15
CA SER A 367 3.91 -10.92 -10.22
C SER A 367 5.33 -11.45 -10.01
N ALA A 368 5.51 -12.76 -9.87
CA ALA A 368 6.83 -13.38 -9.74
C ALA A 368 7.71 -13.16 -10.99
N GLU A 369 7.11 -13.21 -12.18
CA GLU A 369 7.81 -12.88 -13.43
C GLU A 369 8.21 -11.40 -13.51
N GLN A 370 7.34 -10.49 -13.04
CA GLN A 370 7.69 -9.07 -12.95
C GLN A 370 8.83 -8.81 -11.97
N ARG A 371 8.82 -9.50 -10.82
CA ARG A 371 9.92 -9.46 -9.84
C ARG A 371 11.22 -9.96 -10.46
N ALA A 372 11.18 -11.11 -11.14
CA ALA A 372 12.35 -11.66 -11.84
C ALA A 372 12.88 -10.68 -12.90
N GLY A 373 12.00 -10.07 -13.68
CA GLY A 373 12.34 -9.08 -14.71
C GLY A 373 13.06 -7.83 -14.18
N ARG A 374 13.09 -7.59 -12.86
CA ARG A 374 13.89 -6.50 -12.25
C ARG A 374 15.39 -6.74 -12.36
N ALA A 375 15.83 -8.00 -12.46
CA ALA A 375 17.23 -8.36 -12.67
C ALA A 375 17.72 -8.11 -14.10
N GLY A 376 16.82 -8.11 -15.10
CA GLY A 376 17.15 -8.07 -16.53
C GLY A 376 17.04 -6.69 -17.20
N ARG A 377 17.10 -5.60 -16.42
CA ARG A 377 16.86 -4.23 -16.95
C ARG A 377 18.08 -3.60 -17.62
N VAL A 378 19.27 -3.79 -17.06
CA VAL A 378 20.51 -3.13 -17.52
C VAL A 378 21.50 -4.14 -18.11
N GLY A 379 21.39 -5.41 -17.73
CA GLY A 379 22.21 -6.51 -18.22
C GLY A 379 21.60 -7.87 -17.83
N PRO A 380 22.23 -8.99 -18.23
CA PRO A 380 21.80 -10.33 -17.84
C PRO A 380 21.76 -10.48 -16.32
N GLY A 381 20.71 -11.13 -15.81
CA GLY A 381 20.46 -11.21 -14.38
C GLY A 381 20.04 -12.60 -13.91
N HIS A 382 19.97 -12.77 -12.59
CA HIS A 382 19.53 -14.02 -11.98
C HIS A 382 18.42 -13.75 -10.96
N CYS A 383 17.40 -14.60 -10.97
CA CYS A 383 16.32 -14.58 -10.00
C CYS A 383 16.32 -15.86 -9.18
N TYR A 384 16.54 -15.74 -7.87
CA TYR A 384 16.49 -16.83 -6.91
C TYR A 384 15.13 -16.86 -6.23
N ARG A 385 14.31 -17.84 -6.60
CA ARG A 385 12.98 -18.09 -6.04
C ARG A 385 13.13 -19.02 -4.84
N LEU A 386 12.74 -18.57 -3.66
CA LEU A 386 12.86 -19.34 -2.41
C LEU A 386 11.74 -20.38 -2.23
N TYR A 387 11.20 -20.84 -3.35
CA TYR A 387 10.09 -21.78 -3.44
C TYR A 387 10.32 -22.69 -4.66
N SER A 388 9.78 -23.90 -4.59
CA SER A 388 9.95 -24.91 -5.63
C SER A 388 9.07 -24.65 -6.85
N THR A 389 9.43 -25.28 -7.97
CA THR A 389 8.64 -25.27 -9.20
C THR A 389 7.23 -25.83 -8.98
N ALA A 390 7.09 -26.81 -8.07
CA ALA A 390 5.79 -27.34 -7.67
C ALA A 390 4.94 -26.30 -6.92
N ALA A 391 5.52 -25.52 -6.01
CA ALA A 391 4.81 -24.43 -5.35
C ALA A 391 4.39 -23.34 -6.35
N TYR A 392 5.27 -22.99 -7.30
CA TYR A 392 4.98 -22.02 -8.35
C TYR A 392 3.81 -22.46 -9.25
N SER A 393 3.80 -23.73 -9.67
CA SER A 393 2.80 -24.22 -10.62
C SER A 393 1.46 -24.54 -9.95
N ASN A 394 1.47 -25.08 -8.73
CA ASN A 394 0.27 -25.63 -8.08
C ASN A 394 -0.35 -24.71 -7.02
N LEU A 395 0.42 -23.82 -6.39
CA LEU A 395 -0.07 -22.98 -5.27
C LEU A 395 -0.22 -21.50 -5.64
N MET A 396 0.53 -21.02 -6.63
CA MET A 396 0.49 -19.61 -7.04
C MET A 396 -0.54 -19.41 -8.16
N PRO A 397 -1.50 -18.48 -8.01
CA PRO A 397 -2.45 -18.19 -9.09
C PRO A 397 -1.71 -17.55 -10.26
N LYS A 398 -2.20 -17.76 -11.50
CA LYS A 398 -1.60 -17.15 -12.70
C LYS A 398 -1.54 -15.62 -12.59
N HIS A 399 -2.62 -15.01 -12.09
CA HIS A 399 -2.75 -13.55 -11.95
C HIS A 399 -3.32 -13.16 -10.59
N GLY A 400 -2.99 -11.94 -10.13
CA GLY A 400 -3.55 -11.37 -8.91
C GLY A 400 -5.04 -11.05 -9.03
N LEU A 401 -5.77 -11.07 -7.90
CA LEU A 401 -7.18 -10.68 -7.89
C LEU A 401 -7.34 -9.17 -8.12
N PRO A 402 -8.20 -8.74 -9.07
CA PRO A 402 -8.54 -7.34 -9.29
C PRO A 402 -8.99 -6.63 -8.02
N GLU A 403 -8.69 -5.34 -7.89
CA GLU A 403 -9.00 -4.57 -6.69
C GLU A 403 -10.51 -4.51 -6.40
N ILE A 404 -11.34 -4.42 -7.45
CA ILE A 404 -12.81 -4.38 -7.36
C ILE A 404 -13.41 -5.57 -6.59
N LEU A 405 -12.75 -6.72 -6.59
CA LEU A 405 -13.21 -7.92 -5.88
C LEU A 405 -12.80 -7.98 -4.41
N ARG A 406 -11.97 -7.03 -3.94
CA ARG A 406 -11.34 -7.07 -2.61
C ARG A 406 -11.44 -5.75 -1.84
N THR A 407 -12.22 -4.79 -2.31
CA THR A 407 -12.43 -3.48 -1.69
C THR A 407 -13.90 -3.11 -1.60
N SER A 408 -14.24 -2.14 -0.75
CA SER A 408 -15.61 -1.64 -0.64
C SER A 408 -15.99 -0.81 -1.86
N LEU A 409 -17.25 -0.95 -2.29
CA LEU A 409 -17.75 -0.33 -3.51
C LEU A 409 -18.57 0.96 -3.28
N GLU A 410 -18.67 1.47 -2.04
CA GLU A 410 -19.48 2.66 -1.71
C GLU A 410 -19.17 3.87 -2.61
N SER A 411 -17.90 4.26 -2.72
CA SER A 411 -17.48 5.40 -3.56
C SER A 411 -17.72 5.13 -5.06
N VAL A 412 -17.58 3.88 -5.49
CA VAL A 412 -17.74 3.47 -6.90
C VAL A 412 -19.20 3.52 -7.32
N VAL A 413 -20.07 2.93 -6.50
CA VAL A 413 -21.52 2.94 -6.73
C VAL A 413 -22.03 4.37 -6.77
N LEU A 414 -21.59 5.22 -5.83
CA LEU A 414 -21.98 6.64 -5.83
C LEU A 414 -21.49 7.37 -7.10
N LEU A 415 -20.24 7.12 -7.51
CA LEU A 415 -19.68 7.67 -8.75
C LEU A 415 -20.51 7.26 -9.97
N MET A 416 -20.83 5.98 -10.10
CA MET A 416 -21.57 5.47 -11.24
C MET A 416 -23.00 6.02 -11.28
N LYS A 417 -23.67 6.10 -10.13
CA LYS A 417 -24.99 6.73 -10.01
C LYS A 417 -24.97 8.22 -10.37
N TYR A 418 -23.90 8.94 -10.01
CA TYR A 418 -23.71 10.34 -10.43
C TYR A 418 -23.54 10.49 -11.95
N LEU A 419 -22.84 9.54 -12.59
CA LEU A 419 -22.67 9.49 -14.05
C LEU A 419 -23.93 9.04 -14.80
N GLY A 420 -25.05 8.81 -14.11
CA GLY A 420 -26.31 8.36 -14.72
C GLY A 420 -26.35 6.86 -15.04
N ILE A 421 -25.48 6.06 -14.43
CA ILE A 421 -25.50 4.60 -14.58
C ILE A 421 -26.43 4.01 -13.52
N ASP A 422 -27.66 3.71 -13.92
CA ASP A 422 -28.67 3.19 -12.99
C ASP A 422 -28.40 1.75 -12.55
N ASN A 423 -28.07 0.87 -13.49
CA ASN A 423 -27.75 -0.51 -13.20
C ASN A 423 -26.23 -0.71 -13.16
N VAL A 424 -25.67 -0.59 -11.96
CA VAL A 424 -24.24 -0.80 -11.69
C VAL A 424 -23.83 -2.24 -12.00
N GLY A 425 -24.68 -3.23 -11.74
CA GLY A 425 -24.34 -4.64 -11.98
C GLY A 425 -24.18 -5.00 -13.46
N SER A 426 -24.89 -4.30 -14.36
CA SER A 426 -24.78 -4.50 -15.81
C SER A 426 -23.66 -3.67 -16.46
N PHE A 427 -22.98 -2.82 -15.71
CA PHE A 427 -21.89 -2.02 -16.25
C PHE A 427 -20.77 -2.92 -16.79
N PRO A 428 -20.14 -2.56 -17.93
CA PRO A 428 -19.11 -3.38 -18.55
C PRO A 428 -17.78 -3.29 -17.80
N PHE A 429 -17.70 -3.91 -16.62
CA PHE A 429 -16.43 -4.07 -15.93
C PHE A 429 -15.55 -5.11 -16.62
N PRO A 430 -14.21 -4.92 -16.63
CA PRO A 430 -13.28 -5.99 -17.00
C PRO A 430 -13.47 -7.24 -16.14
N SER A 431 -13.75 -7.06 -14.84
CA SER A 431 -14.25 -8.14 -13.97
C SER A 431 -15.41 -7.61 -13.12
N PRO A 432 -16.59 -8.28 -13.14
CA PRO A 432 -17.76 -7.79 -12.41
C PRO A 432 -17.56 -7.83 -10.89
N PRO A 433 -18.11 -6.87 -10.14
CA PRO A 433 -18.03 -6.85 -8.67
C PRO A 433 -18.83 -8.00 -8.03
N ASN A 434 -18.51 -8.32 -6.77
CA ASN A 434 -19.32 -9.22 -5.96
C ASN A 434 -20.72 -8.60 -5.68
N GLU A 435 -21.78 -9.37 -5.91
CA GLU A 435 -23.16 -8.91 -5.74
C GLU A 435 -23.50 -8.51 -4.30
N ASP A 436 -22.98 -9.22 -3.29
CA ASP A 436 -23.27 -8.92 -1.89
C ASP A 436 -22.56 -7.64 -1.43
N GLU A 437 -21.36 -7.38 -1.95
CA GLU A 437 -20.68 -6.10 -1.77
C GLU A 437 -21.47 -4.95 -2.41
N LEU A 438 -21.98 -5.17 -3.62
CA LEU A 438 -22.80 -4.19 -4.33
C LEU A 438 -24.09 -3.88 -3.57
N LYS A 439 -24.79 -4.92 -3.07
CA LYS A 439 -25.98 -4.75 -2.22
C LYS A 439 -25.64 -3.95 -0.96
N ARG A 440 -24.53 -4.28 -0.28
CA ARG A 440 -24.09 -3.57 0.92
C ARG A 440 -23.79 -2.10 0.66
N ALA A 441 -23.07 -1.80 -0.42
CA ALA A 441 -22.79 -0.43 -0.82
C ALA A 441 -24.07 0.37 -1.11
N LEU A 442 -25.02 -0.22 -1.85
CA LEU A 442 -26.32 0.43 -2.12
C LEU A 442 -27.12 0.68 -0.83
N THR A 443 -27.20 -0.29 0.07
CA THR A 443 -27.90 -0.14 1.36
C THR A 443 -27.27 0.97 2.21
N HIS A 444 -25.93 1.01 2.30
CA HIS A 444 -25.23 2.07 3.03
C HIS A 444 -25.52 3.45 2.43
N LEU A 445 -25.42 3.59 1.11
CA LEU A 445 -25.66 4.87 0.43
C LEU A 445 -27.10 5.35 0.60
N THR A 446 -28.09 4.46 0.61
CA THR A 446 -29.48 4.81 0.95
C THR A 446 -29.59 5.24 2.42
N LEU A 447 -28.93 4.54 3.35
CA LEU A 447 -28.97 4.86 4.79
C LEU A 447 -28.41 6.26 5.12
N ILE A 448 -27.34 6.69 4.44
CA ILE A 448 -26.76 8.02 4.62
C ILE A 448 -27.50 9.11 3.80
N GLY A 449 -28.53 8.73 3.04
CA GLY A 449 -29.35 9.62 2.23
C GLY A 449 -28.73 10.03 0.88
N ALA A 450 -27.67 9.35 0.44
CA ALA A 450 -27.03 9.60 -0.85
C ALA A 450 -27.86 9.07 -2.03
N LEU A 451 -28.61 7.99 -1.80
CA LEU A 451 -29.57 7.42 -2.74
C LEU A 451 -30.96 7.46 -2.13
N ASP A 452 -31.99 7.55 -2.98
CA ASP A 452 -33.37 7.39 -2.51
C ASP A 452 -33.66 5.95 -2.06
N SER A 453 -34.78 5.78 -1.36
CA SER A 453 -35.30 4.49 -0.91
C SER A 453 -36.16 3.79 -1.98
N GLN A 454 -36.24 4.35 -3.19
CA GLN A 454 -37.01 3.74 -4.27
C GLN A 454 -36.26 2.53 -4.84
N ILE A 455 -36.97 1.72 -5.64
CA ILE A 455 -36.41 0.50 -6.24
C ILE A 455 -35.18 0.82 -7.10
N GLU A 456 -35.21 1.93 -7.84
CA GLU A 456 -34.13 2.34 -8.74
C GLU A 456 -32.92 2.95 -8.01
N ARG A 457 -33.07 3.33 -6.73
CA ARG A 457 -32.03 3.94 -5.89
C ARG A 457 -31.32 5.07 -6.63
N ARG A 458 -32.06 6.10 -7.05
CA ARG A 458 -31.50 7.23 -7.81
C ARG A 458 -30.68 8.11 -6.87
N ILE A 459 -29.70 8.82 -7.45
CA ILE A 459 -28.86 9.73 -6.68
C ILE A 459 -29.64 10.96 -6.22
N THR A 460 -29.55 11.28 -4.92
CA THR A 460 -30.22 12.44 -4.32
C THR A 460 -29.39 13.71 -4.50
N THR A 461 -29.97 14.88 -4.19
CA THR A 461 -29.21 16.15 -4.12
C THR A 461 -28.06 16.05 -3.12
N LEU A 462 -28.28 15.38 -1.99
CA LEU A 462 -27.24 15.09 -1.02
C LEU A 462 -26.15 14.20 -1.64
N GLY A 463 -26.51 13.12 -2.32
CA GLY A 463 -25.57 12.25 -3.04
C GLY A 463 -24.69 13.00 -4.04
N LYS A 464 -25.27 13.94 -4.79
CA LYS A 464 -24.53 14.83 -5.71
C LYS A 464 -23.57 15.77 -4.99
N ARG A 465 -23.87 16.23 -3.77
CA ARG A 465 -22.93 17.01 -2.95
C ARG A 465 -21.81 16.12 -2.40
N LEU A 466 -22.12 14.90 -1.97
CA LEU A 466 -21.13 13.97 -1.39
C LEU A 466 -19.98 13.64 -2.35
N ILE A 467 -20.26 13.51 -3.65
CA ILE A 467 -19.25 13.13 -4.65
C ILE A 467 -18.20 14.22 -4.90
N ALA A 468 -18.52 15.48 -4.60
CA ALA A 468 -17.58 16.59 -4.77
C ALA A 468 -16.35 16.43 -3.85
N TYR A 469 -16.50 15.69 -2.75
CA TYR A 469 -15.46 15.42 -1.78
C TYR A 469 -14.70 14.13 -2.13
N PRO A 470 -13.35 14.17 -2.31
CA PRO A 470 -12.55 13.02 -2.73
C PRO A 470 -12.21 12.08 -1.55
N ILE A 471 -13.23 11.68 -0.79
CA ILE A 471 -13.16 10.83 0.39
C ILE A 471 -14.33 9.84 0.43
N PRO A 472 -14.29 8.79 1.26
CA PRO A 472 -15.42 7.87 1.41
C PRO A 472 -16.73 8.61 1.75
N PRO A 473 -17.88 8.24 1.14
CA PRO A 473 -19.16 8.92 1.31
C PRO A 473 -19.58 9.13 2.77
N ARG A 474 -19.27 8.17 3.65
CA ARG A 474 -19.48 8.28 5.10
C ARG A 474 -18.82 9.51 5.72
N PHE A 475 -17.61 9.88 5.31
CA PHE A 475 -16.91 11.04 5.85
C PHE A 475 -17.36 12.33 5.17
N SER A 476 -17.65 12.29 3.86
CA SER A 476 -18.30 13.42 3.16
C SER A 476 -19.63 13.79 3.82
N ARG A 477 -20.41 12.80 4.24
CA ARG A 477 -21.72 12.99 4.90
C ARG A 477 -21.61 13.79 6.19
N ILE A 478 -20.54 13.58 6.95
CA ILE A 478 -20.30 14.24 8.23
C ILE A 478 -19.89 15.70 8.00
N ILE A 479 -19.06 15.97 6.98
CA ILE A 479 -18.70 17.34 6.60
C ILE A 479 -19.95 18.12 6.18
N LEU A 480 -20.79 17.54 5.31
CA LEU A 480 -22.03 18.17 4.88
C LEU A 480 -23.01 18.38 6.04
N GLU A 481 -23.11 17.43 6.98
CA GLU A 481 -23.95 17.64 8.18
C GLU A 481 -23.50 18.84 9.00
N ALA A 482 -22.17 19.03 9.15
CA ALA A 482 -21.62 20.16 9.88
C ALA A 482 -21.88 21.50 9.16
N LEU A 483 -21.82 21.49 7.83
CA LEU A 483 -22.15 22.64 6.97
C LEU A 483 -23.64 23.00 7.03
N ASP A 484 -24.52 22.02 6.82
CA ASP A 484 -25.97 22.23 6.79
C ASP A 484 -26.49 22.76 8.14
N ARG A 485 -25.84 22.37 9.25
CA ARG A 485 -26.11 22.89 10.60
C ARG A 485 -25.49 24.25 10.91
N LYS A 486 -24.72 24.82 9.98
CA LYS A 486 -24.00 26.10 10.12
C LYS A 486 -23.15 26.14 11.40
N LEU A 487 -22.43 25.05 11.68
CA LEU A 487 -21.59 24.97 12.87
C LEU A 487 -20.40 25.95 12.78
N PRO A 488 -19.88 26.44 13.93
CA PRO A 488 -18.74 27.34 13.93
C PRO A 488 -17.53 26.77 13.19
N ASP A 489 -16.76 27.63 12.53
CA ASP A 489 -15.57 27.27 11.76
C ASP A 489 -14.57 26.42 12.54
N CYS A 490 -14.48 26.61 13.86
CA CYS A 490 -13.61 25.81 14.71
C CYS A 490 -14.02 24.32 14.71
N ILE A 491 -15.31 24.02 14.77
CA ILE A 491 -15.85 22.65 14.74
C ILE A 491 -15.73 22.07 13.33
N LEU A 492 -16.07 22.86 12.31
CA LEU A 492 -15.95 22.44 10.92
C LEU A 492 -14.51 22.06 10.57
N ASN A 493 -13.53 22.85 11.02
CA ASN A 493 -12.11 22.54 10.88
C ASN A 493 -11.69 21.23 11.56
N MET A 494 -12.24 20.93 12.74
CA MET A 494 -11.99 19.67 13.44
C MET A 494 -12.59 18.48 12.70
N VAL A 495 -13.82 18.61 12.20
CA VAL A 495 -14.51 17.58 11.39
C VAL A 495 -13.71 17.28 10.13
N VAL A 496 -13.29 18.31 9.38
CA VAL A 496 -12.47 18.16 8.17
C VAL A 496 -11.13 17.50 8.49
N ALA A 497 -10.49 17.87 9.62
CA ALA A 497 -9.24 17.25 10.06
C ALA A 497 -9.40 15.75 10.37
N ILE A 498 -10.44 15.36 11.11
CA ILE A 498 -10.72 13.95 11.41
C ILE A 498 -11.06 13.19 10.11
N ALA A 499 -11.92 13.75 9.26
CA ALA A 499 -12.29 13.15 7.98
C ALA A 499 -11.05 12.93 7.09
N ALA A 500 -10.13 13.88 7.04
CA ALA A 500 -8.88 13.74 6.29
C ALA A 500 -8.00 12.60 6.84
N VAL A 501 -7.80 12.54 8.16
CA VAL A 501 -7.00 11.48 8.80
C VAL A 501 -7.60 10.11 8.49
N TYR A 502 -8.89 9.91 8.77
CA TYR A 502 -9.55 8.62 8.59
C TYR A 502 -9.74 8.24 7.11
N SER A 503 -9.66 9.18 6.17
CA SER A 503 -9.67 8.87 4.74
C SER A 503 -8.30 8.40 4.23
N THR A 504 -7.20 8.76 4.92
CA THR A 504 -5.83 8.42 4.51
C THR A 504 -5.20 7.27 5.29
N THR A 505 -5.53 7.11 6.57
CA THR A 505 -4.85 6.16 7.44
C THR A 505 -5.78 5.58 8.50
N THR A 506 -5.49 4.34 8.90
CA THR A 506 -6.10 3.69 10.05
C THR A 506 -5.27 3.83 11.33
N ASN A 507 -4.02 4.31 11.21
CA ASN A 507 -3.08 4.43 12.33
C ASN A 507 -2.32 5.76 12.25
N VAL A 508 -2.51 6.62 13.25
CA VAL A 508 -1.73 7.86 13.41
C VAL A 508 -0.44 7.65 14.20
N PHE A 509 -0.37 6.58 15.00
CA PHE A 509 0.79 6.19 15.77
C PHE A 509 1.53 5.02 15.13
N THR A 510 2.85 5.02 15.27
CA THR A 510 3.72 3.89 14.94
C THR A 510 3.37 2.65 15.76
N SER A 511 3.88 1.48 15.36
CA SER A 511 3.72 0.24 16.13
C SER A 511 4.20 0.42 17.58
N ASP A 512 5.38 0.99 17.75
CA ASP A 512 5.95 1.31 19.07
C ASP A 512 5.06 2.30 19.83
N GLY A 513 4.58 3.34 19.16
CA GLY A 513 3.64 4.30 19.75
C GLY A 513 2.39 3.63 20.31
N ASN A 514 1.80 2.69 19.56
CA ASN A 514 0.63 1.92 20.02
C ASN A 514 0.94 1.04 21.24
N CYS A 515 2.16 0.50 21.36
CA CYS A 515 2.60 -0.21 22.55
C CYS A 515 2.81 0.73 23.75
N LEU A 516 3.37 1.92 23.50
CA LEU A 516 3.74 2.92 24.51
C LEU A 516 2.56 3.73 25.05
N LYS A 517 1.37 3.65 24.44
CA LYS A 517 0.12 4.20 25.00
C LYS A 517 -0.11 3.79 26.46
N TRP A 518 0.47 2.66 26.87
CA TRP A 518 0.25 2.08 28.18
C TRP A 518 1.55 1.64 28.84
N LYS A 519 1.62 1.72 30.18
CA LYS A 519 2.75 1.18 30.95
C LYS A 519 2.96 -0.30 30.64
N SER A 520 4.23 -0.65 30.42
CA SER A 520 4.69 -2.03 30.31
C SER A 520 4.33 -2.81 31.59
N ARG A 521 3.99 -4.09 31.44
CA ARG A 521 3.85 -5.00 32.58
C ARG A 521 5.19 -5.47 33.12
N ASP A 522 6.24 -5.33 32.32
CA ASP A 522 7.60 -5.67 32.69
C ASP A 522 8.21 -4.50 33.45
N LEU A 523 8.25 -4.63 34.78
CA LEU A 523 8.79 -3.62 35.70
C LEU A 523 10.31 -3.43 35.54
N LYS A 524 11.00 -4.32 34.82
CA LYS A 524 12.46 -4.26 34.61
C LYS A 524 12.86 -3.37 33.44
N LYS A 525 11.94 -3.01 32.54
CA LYS A 525 12.23 -2.09 31.44
C LYS A 525 12.09 -0.65 31.92
N PRO A 526 13.09 0.22 31.69
CA PRO A 526 12.94 1.64 31.98
C PRO A 526 11.77 2.19 31.18
N ASP A 527 11.07 3.14 31.78
CA ASP A 527 9.92 3.75 31.16
C ASP A 527 10.36 4.68 30.03
N ASP A 528 9.74 4.54 28.86
CA ASP A 528 10.10 5.30 27.68
C ASP A 528 9.71 6.78 27.87
N GLU A 529 10.67 7.68 27.69
CA GLU A 529 10.51 9.13 27.81
C GLU A 529 9.40 9.71 26.91
N ARG A 530 9.01 8.98 25.85
CA ARG A 530 7.94 9.37 24.92
C ARG A 530 6.54 9.11 25.47
N ARG A 531 6.40 8.28 26.53
CA ARG A 531 5.09 7.85 27.06
C ARG A 531 4.19 9.01 27.54
N PRO A 532 4.69 10.02 28.29
CA PRO A 532 3.87 11.15 28.71
C PRO A 532 3.28 11.94 27.52
N PHE A 533 4.07 12.11 26.45
CA PHE A 533 3.64 12.78 25.22
C PHE A 533 2.53 12.04 24.50
N ILE A 534 2.61 10.71 24.43
CA ILE A 534 1.53 9.90 23.85
C ILE A 534 0.29 9.97 24.74
N SER A 535 0.47 9.85 26.06
CA SER A 535 -0.65 9.86 27.02
C SER A 535 -1.44 11.16 26.97
N SER A 536 -0.79 12.31 26.73
CA SER A 536 -1.46 13.61 26.63
C SER A 536 -2.37 13.73 25.41
N LEU A 537 -2.24 12.85 24.41
CA LEU A 537 -3.08 12.86 23.21
C LEU A 537 -4.31 11.97 23.32
N LEU A 538 -4.32 11.02 24.26
CA LEU A 538 -5.37 10.01 24.37
C LEU A 538 -6.66 10.62 24.93
N ASN A 539 -7.75 10.46 24.19
CA ASN A 539 -9.09 10.73 24.68
C ASN A 539 -9.78 9.39 25.05
N PRO A 540 -10.24 9.19 26.30
CA PRO A 540 -10.83 7.93 26.74
C PRO A 540 -12.22 7.65 26.13
N GLY A 541 -12.87 8.66 25.54
CA GLY A 541 -14.19 8.55 24.93
C GLY A 541 -14.17 8.36 23.40
N SER A 542 -13.06 8.69 22.72
CA SER A 542 -13.00 8.65 21.26
C SER A 542 -11.58 8.53 20.68
N ASP A 543 -11.39 7.55 19.80
CA ASP A 543 -10.22 7.43 18.93
C ASP A 543 -10.20 8.54 17.86
N LEU A 544 -11.36 9.09 17.48
CA LEU A 544 -11.45 10.20 16.53
C LEU A 544 -10.77 11.44 17.12
N ILE A 545 -11.10 11.77 18.37
CA ILE A 545 -10.51 12.91 19.10
C ILE A 545 -9.04 12.64 19.41
N THR A 546 -8.68 11.40 19.76
CA THR A 546 -7.28 11.00 19.93
C THR A 546 -6.46 11.26 18.65
N SER A 547 -7.05 10.95 17.49
CA SER A 547 -6.42 11.17 16.19
C SER A 547 -6.36 12.66 15.81
N LEU A 548 -7.39 13.44 16.17
CA LEU A 548 -7.40 14.89 16.03
C LEU A 548 -6.27 15.54 16.85
N ASN A 549 -6.10 15.12 18.11
CA ASN A 549 -5.04 15.62 18.98
C ASN A 549 -3.65 15.33 18.39
N ALA A 550 -3.43 14.08 17.97
CA ALA A 550 -2.18 13.65 17.33
C ALA A 550 -1.89 14.45 16.05
N PHE A 551 -2.92 14.66 15.23
CA PHE A 551 -2.78 15.41 13.99
C PHE A 551 -2.56 16.90 14.23
N GLY A 552 -3.20 17.51 15.23
CA GLY A 552 -2.94 18.92 15.57
C GLY A 552 -1.51 19.15 16.09
N VAL A 553 -0.95 18.22 16.87
CA VAL A 553 0.48 18.27 17.23
C VAL A 553 1.39 18.21 16.00
N TYR A 554 1.06 17.36 15.02
CA TYR A 554 1.79 17.29 13.76
C TYR A 554 1.64 18.54 12.90
N LEU A 555 0.46 19.17 12.88
CA LEU A 555 0.23 20.41 12.14
C LEU A 555 1.02 21.58 12.74
N ASN A 556 1.19 21.61 14.05
CA ASN A 556 1.98 22.62 14.75
C ASN A 556 3.49 22.44 14.54
N ASP A 557 3.97 21.20 14.59
CA ASP A 557 5.35 20.87 14.21
C ASP A 557 5.42 19.57 13.42
N SER A 558 5.70 19.69 12.13
CA SER A 558 5.81 18.56 11.19
C SER A 558 7.22 17.97 11.09
N SER A 559 8.14 18.42 11.94
CA SER A 559 9.52 17.92 12.01
C SER A 559 9.57 16.44 12.34
N SER A 560 10.58 15.76 11.79
CA SER A 560 10.81 14.34 12.10
C SER A 560 11.13 14.11 13.58
N GLY A 561 11.73 15.09 14.26
CA GLY A 561 11.98 15.05 15.71
C GLY A 561 10.68 15.04 16.52
N ASN A 562 9.72 15.90 16.19
CA ASN A 562 8.42 15.92 16.86
C ASN A 562 7.62 14.64 16.58
N CYS A 563 7.64 14.16 15.34
CA CYS A 563 7.02 12.88 14.99
C CYS A 563 7.64 11.72 15.78
N TYR A 564 8.95 11.69 15.97
CA TYR A 564 9.62 10.68 16.81
C TYR A 564 9.19 10.77 18.27
N ARG A 565 9.15 11.99 18.84
CA ARG A 565 8.77 12.26 20.23
C ARG A 565 7.35 11.79 20.57
N TYR A 566 6.41 12.03 19.67
CA TYR A 566 5.01 11.61 19.82
C TYR A 566 4.69 10.26 19.17
N CYS A 567 5.70 9.56 18.64
CA CYS A 567 5.57 8.29 17.94
C CYS A 567 4.57 8.33 16.76
N LEU A 568 4.50 9.43 16.04
CA LEU A 568 3.58 9.68 14.92
C LEU A 568 4.09 9.12 13.59
N VAL A 569 3.17 8.69 12.73
CA VAL A 569 3.49 8.24 11.37
C VAL A 569 3.56 9.44 10.42
N GLN A 570 4.76 10.00 10.25
CA GLN A 570 4.99 11.25 9.51
C GLN A 570 4.40 11.23 8.09
N LYS A 571 4.62 10.15 7.32
CA LYS A 571 4.11 10.05 5.95
C LYS A 571 2.58 10.09 5.89
N SER A 572 1.90 9.28 6.69
CA SER A 572 0.43 9.25 6.73
C SER A 572 -0.16 10.59 7.16
N LEU A 573 0.44 11.28 8.14
CA LEU A 573 -0.03 12.60 8.55
C LEU A 573 0.27 13.69 7.53
N SER A 574 1.34 13.56 6.74
CA SER A 574 1.61 14.46 5.62
C SER A 574 0.56 14.35 4.52
N GLU A 575 0.11 13.13 4.20
CA GLU A 575 -0.98 12.86 3.27
C GLU A 575 -2.32 13.38 3.82
N ALA A 576 -2.58 13.18 5.11
CA ALA A 576 -3.75 13.75 5.79
C ALA A 576 -3.75 15.29 5.76
N ARG A 577 -2.59 15.94 5.88
CA ARG A 577 -2.45 17.41 5.76
C ARG A 577 -2.81 17.90 4.37
N GLN A 578 -2.31 17.26 3.33
CA GLN A 578 -2.65 17.59 1.94
C GLN A 578 -4.15 17.41 1.68
N LEU A 579 -4.73 16.29 2.14
CA LEU A 579 -6.16 16.05 2.03
C LEU A 579 -6.98 17.08 2.80
N LYS A 580 -6.59 17.44 4.03
CA LYS A 580 -7.26 18.47 4.83
C LYS A 580 -7.31 19.80 4.09
N GLN A 581 -6.19 20.23 3.49
CA GLN A 581 -6.13 21.47 2.71
C GLN A 581 -7.09 21.44 1.51
N GLN A 582 -7.12 20.32 0.78
CA GLN A 582 -8.05 20.13 -0.33
C GLN A 582 -9.52 20.19 0.12
N LEU A 583 -9.86 19.45 1.18
CA LEU A 583 -11.22 19.44 1.72
C LEU A 583 -11.63 20.82 2.22
N HIS A 584 -10.75 21.54 2.90
CA HIS A 584 -11.03 22.89 3.38
C HIS A 584 -11.32 23.88 2.24
N ALA A 585 -10.63 23.75 1.10
CA ALA A 585 -10.91 24.55 -0.08
C ALA A 585 -12.31 24.24 -0.66
N LEU A 586 -12.69 22.96 -0.74
CA LEU A 586 -14.02 22.53 -1.20
C LEU A 586 -15.14 23.00 -0.26
N VAL A 587 -14.93 22.85 1.06
CA VAL A 587 -15.87 23.32 2.08
C VAL A 587 -16.13 24.83 1.98
N ARG A 588 -15.08 25.63 1.72
CA ARG A 588 -15.24 27.08 1.49
C ARG A 588 -16.05 27.38 0.23
N GLN A 589 -15.82 26.64 -0.84
CA GLN A 589 -16.58 26.81 -2.08
C GLN A 589 -18.08 26.50 -1.85
N ASP A 590 -18.38 25.39 -1.17
CA ASP A 590 -19.77 25.02 -0.84
C ASP A 590 -20.44 26.05 0.08
N ALA A 591 -19.72 26.59 1.06
CA ALA A 591 -20.26 27.60 1.97
C ALA A 591 -20.61 28.93 1.28
N VAL A 592 -19.86 29.31 0.23
CA VAL A 592 -20.13 30.53 -0.56
C VAL A 592 -21.31 30.33 -1.50
N VAL A 593 -21.44 29.15 -2.13
CA VAL A 593 -22.57 28.86 -3.04
C VAL A 593 -23.93 28.96 -2.34
N GLU A 594 -24.01 28.60 -1.04
CA GLU A 594 -25.24 28.81 -0.26
C GLU A 594 -25.53 30.27 0.09
N GLN A 595 -24.53 31.16 0.12
CA GLN A 595 -24.72 32.59 0.39
C GLN A 595 -25.10 33.40 -0.86
N VAL A 596 -24.71 32.93 -2.05
CA VAL A 596 -25.01 33.60 -3.33
C VAL A 596 -26.37 33.17 -3.91
N GLY A 597 -27.07 32.23 -3.26
CA GLY A 597 -28.42 31.81 -3.63
C GLY A 597 -29.50 32.89 -3.59
N ASP A 598 -29.20 34.09 -3.09
CA ASP A 598 -30.15 35.22 -2.98
C ASP A 598 -29.81 36.46 -3.83
N THR A 599 -28.74 36.50 -4.64
CA THR A 599 -28.57 37.59 -5.62
C THR A 599 -27.86 37.14 -6.89
N ILE A 600 -28.55 37.30 -8.02
CA ILE A 600 -27.99 37.22 -9.36
C ILE A 600 -27.13 38.46 -9.58
N ASP A 601 -25.82 38.29 -9.79
CA ASP A 601 -25.18 38.81 -11.00
C ASP A 601 -23.79 38.19 -11.19
N ALA A 602 -23.64 37.52 -12.33
CA ALA A 602 -22.40 36.95 -12.80
C ALA A 602 -21.63 38.01 -13.58
N ASN A 603 -20.53 38.53 -13.00
CA ASN A 603 -19.33 38.98 -13.71
C ASN A 603 -18.40 39.70 -12.72
N ASP A 604 -17.58 38.95 -11.98
CA ASP A 604 -16.24 39.43 -11.63
C ASP A 604 -15.34 38.25 -11.25
N VAL A 605 -14.56 37.76 -12.22
CA VAL A 605 -13.51 36.75 -11.98
C VAL A 605 -12.18 37.49 -11.90
N GLY A 606 -12.03 38.30 -10.85
CA GLY A 606 -10.83 39.08 -10.55
C GLY A 606 -9.92 38.36 -9.56
N ALA A 607 -8.66 38.15 -9.99
CA ALA A 607 -7.43 37.94 -9.22
C ALA A 607 -7.52 37.10 -7.92
N MET A 608 -6.88 35.91 -7.95
CA MET A 608 -6.46 35.19 -6.75
C MET A 608 -5.46 36.05 -5.96
N ASP A 609 -5.97 36.84 -5.02
CA ASP A 609 -5.16 37.53 -4.04
C ASP A 609 -4.75 36.54 -2.95
N SER A 610 -3.44 36.28 -2.89
CA SER A 610 -2.78 35.51 -1.86
C SER A 610 -2.73 36.31 -0.56
N GLY A 611 -3.76 36.16 0.29
CA GLY A 611 -3.76 36.71 1.65
C GLY A 611 -4.54 35.87 2.65
N PRO A 612 -4.33 36.09 3.96
CA PRO A 612 -3.09 35.92 4.71
C PRO A 612 -2.92 34.47 5.18
N HIS A 613 -1.70 34.08 5.54
CA HIS A 613 -1.42 32.86 6.31
C HIS A 613 -2.32 32.80 7.56
N ILE A 614 -3.36 31.96 7.53
CA ILE A 614 -4.20 31.71 8.71
C ILE A 614 -3.39 30.83 9.66
N SER A 615 -2.75 31.55 10.59
CA SER A 615 -2.32 31.19 11.93
C SER A 615 -2.65 29.77 12.41
N ASN A 616 -1.56 29.05 12.70
CA ASN A 616 -1.38 27.98 13.70
C ASN A 616 -2.64 27.65 14.52
N ILE A 617 -3.24 26.48 14.25
CA ILE A 617 -4.22 25.86 15.15
C ILE A 617 -3.45 25.29 16.34
N PHE A 618 -3.18 26.14 17.33
CA PHE A 618 -3.01 25.70 18.70
C PHE A 618 -4.28 24.92 19.06
N LEU A 619 -4.19 23.62 19.37
CA LEU A 619 -5.34 22.86 19.90
C LEU A 619 -5.67 23.46 21.26
N PRO A 620 -6.74 24.27 21.43
CA PRO A 620 -7.25 24.51 22.77
C PRO A 620 -7.69 23.15 23.30
N THR A 621 -7.50 22.88 24.59
CA THR A 621 -8.18 21.75 25.24
C THR A 621 -9.67 21.83 24.89
N LEU A 622 -10.17 20.84 24.12
CA LEU A 622 -11.56 20.81 23.67
C LEU A 622 -12.48 20.95 24.88
N SER A 623 -13.48 21.83 24.78
CA SER A 623 -14.52 21.87 25.81
C SER A 623 -15.30 20.56 25.79
N ARG A 624 -15.89 20.19 26.93
CA ARG A 624 -16.71 18.97 27.03
C ARG A 624 -17.86 18.99 26.02
N GLU A 625 -18.46 20.15 25.79
CA GLU A 625 -19.56 20.31 24.82
C GLU A 625 -19.10 20.08 23.38
N GLN A 626 -17.92 20.59 23.02
CA GLN A 626 -17.34 20.39 21.69
C GLN A 626 -17.00 18.91 21.45
N GLU A 627 -16.44 18.22 22.45
CA GLU A 627 -16.22 16.78 22.38
C GLU A 627 -17.54 16.02 22.13
N LEU A 628 -18.59 16.29 22.91
CA LEU A 628 -19.87 15.60 22.77
C LEU A 628 -20.50 15.86 21.40
N LEU A 629 -20.44 17.10 20.91
CA LEU A 629 -20.93 17.48 19.59
C LEU A 629 -20.20 16.72 18.47
N LEU A 630 -18.86 16.68 18.50
CA LEU A 630 -18.08 15.93 17.52
C LEU A 630 -18.44 14.43 17.52
N ARG A 631 -18.60 13.83 18.70
CA ARG A 631 -18.98 12.42 18.83
C ARG A 631 -20.36 12.15 18.22
N LYS A 632 -21.34 13.04 18.44
CA LYS A 632 -22.67 12.96 17.83
C LYS A 632 -22.63 13.11 16.30
N LEU A 633 -21.89 14.10 15.79
CA LEU A 633 -21.83 14.37 14.34
C LEU A 633 -21.34 13.17 13.52
N PHE A 634 -20.35 12.45 14.04
CA PHE A 634 -19.79 11.29 13.34
C PHE A 634 -20.78 10.11 13.21
N ILE A 635 -21.86 10.08 14.01
CA ILE A 635 -22.92 9.06 13.88
C ILE A 635 -23.59 9.16 12.51
N TYR A 636 -23.77 10.36 11.94
CA TYR A 636 -24.47 10.54 10.64
C TYR A 636 -23.80 9.82 9.47
N GLY A 637 -22.47 9.70 9.49
CA GLY A 637 -21.72 8.93 8.51
C GLY A 637 -21.52 7.46 8.88
N LEU A 638 -21.62 7.12 10.17
CA LEU A 638 -21.31 5.80 10.72
C LEU A 638 -22.56 5.05 11.19
N LYS A 639 -23.73 5.36 10.63
CA LYS A 639 -25.03 4.79 11.06
C LYS A 639 -25.08 3.27 11.00
N ASP A 640 -24.39 2.67 10.04
CA ASP A 640 -24.26 1.22 9.86
C ASP A 640 -23.06 0.61 10.59
N GLN A 641 -22.25 1.42 11.26
CA GLN A 641 -21.04 1.01 11.96
C GLN A 641 -21.19 1.24 13.47
N VAL A 642 -22.23 0.63 14.03
CA VAL A 642 -22.57 0.68 15.45
C VAL A 642 -22.44 -0.71 16.05
N ALA A 643 -21.88 -0.81 17.24
CA ALA A 643 -21.79 -2.06 17.98
C ALA A 643 -22.30 -1.89 19.40
N ARG A 644 -23.06 -2.88 19.87
CA ARG A 644 -23.56 -2.99 21.24
C ARG A 644 -22.80 -4.07 21.99
N ARG A 645 -22.48 -3.85 23.26
CA ARG A 645 -21.90 -4.86 24.13
C ARG A 645 -22.83 -6.07 24.19
N ALA A 646 -22.32 -7.26 23.89
CA ALA A 646 -23.10 -8.48 23.85
C ALA A 646 -23.58 -8.86 25.26
N THR A 647 -24.76 -9.46 25.35
CA THR A 647 -25.27 -10.06 26.58
C THR A 647 -24.65 -11.44 26.83
N ILE A 648 -24.81 -11.96 28.05
CA ILE A 648 -24.31 -13.30 28.40
C ILE A 648 -24.96 -14.38 27.53
N GLN A 649 -26.25 -14.26 27.22
CA GLN A 649 -26.97 -15.24 26.40
C GLN A 649 -26.43 -15.24 24.96
N GLU A 650 -26.32 -14.08 24.34
CA GLU A 650 -25.78 -13.98 22.97
C GLU A 650 -24.34 -14.48 22.88
N CYS A 651 -23.53 -14.29 23.93
CA CYS A 651 -22.20 -14.86 23.99
C CYS A 651 -22.23 -16.39 23.97
N ARG A 652 -23.18 -17.02 24.70
CA ARG A 652 -23.35 -18.48 24.69
C ARG A 652 -23.81 -18.97 23.32
N ASP A 653 -24.76 -18.29 22.69
CA ASP A 653 -25.29 -18.64 21.38
C ASP A 653 -24.20 -18.61 20.29
N HIS A 654 -23.23 -17.69 20.43
CA HIS A 654 -22.06 -17.59 19.55
C HIS A 654 -20.83 -18.40 20.01
N GLY A 655 -20.93 -19.19 21.09
CA GLY A 655 -19.82 -20.01 21.61
C GLY A 655 -18.64 -19.20 22.17
N VAL A 656 -18.87 -17.99 22.64
CA VAL A 656 -17.85 -17.06 23.14
C VAL A 656 -17.98 -16.85 24.66
N GLU A 657 -16.84 -16.74 25.34
CA GLU A 657 -16.80 -16.43 26.78
C GLU A 657 -17.11 -14.95 27.05
N TYR A 658 -18.13 -14.68 27.86
CA TYR A 658 -18.46 -13.32 28.30
C TYR A 658 -17.38 -12.75 29.24
N LYS A 659 -16.84 -11.57 28.90
CA LYS A 659 -15.77 -10.89 29.66
C LYS A 659 -15.99 -9.39 29.74
N ASP A 660 -16.38 -8.86 30.89
CA ASP A 660 -16.66 -7.42 31.07
C ASP A 660 -15.60 -6.65 31.87
N LYS A 661 -14.59 -7.33 32.44
CA LYS A 661 -13.56 -6.65 33.25
C LYS A 661 -12.71 -5.64 32.48
N LYS A 662 -12.62 -5.76 31.14
CA LYS A 662 -11.82 -4.87 30.27
C LYS A 662 -12.50 -4.68 28.93
N ALA A 663 -12.63 -3.44 28.47
CA ALA A 663 -13.29 -3.11 27.21
C ALA A 663 -12.75 -3.92 26.01
N LYS A 664 -11.42 -4.06 25.85
CA LYS A 664 -10.81 -4.88 24.78
C LYS A 664 -11.07 -6.38 24.82
N LYS A 665 -11.58 -6.90 25.94
CA LYS A 665 -11.96 -8.32 26.08
C LYS A 665 -13.47 -8.50 26.01
N ALA A 666 -14.25 -7.43 26.12
CA ALA A 666 -15.69 -7.49 26.03
C ALA A 666 -16.13 -7.82 24.61
N PRO A 667 -17.03 -8.80 24.44
CA PRO A 667 -17.63 -9.10 23.16
C PRO A 667 -18.69 -8.04 22.81
N TYR A 668 -18.72 -7.64 21.54
CA TYR A 668 -19.68 -6.71 20.97
C TYR A 668 -20.38 -7.33 19.76
N ILE A 669 -21.68 -7.07 19.63
CA ILE A 669 -22.47 -7.41 18.44
C ILE A 669 -22.60 -6.16 17.58
N LEU A 670 -22.35 -6.35 16.29
CA LEU A 670 -22.50 -5.33 15.28
C LEU A 670 -23.99 -5.19 14.92
N LEU A 671 -24.54 -3.98 14.94
CA LEU A 671 -25.94 -3.78 14.56
C LEU A 671 -26.14 -4.18 13.09
N GLY A 672 -27.21 -4.92 12.81
CA GLY A 672 -27.49 -5.48 11.49
C GLY A 672 -26.59 -6.66 11.07
N ARG A 673 -25.68 -7.15 11.95
CA ARG A 673 -24.85 -8.32 11.70
C ARG A 673 -24.79 -9.25 12.91
N SER A 674 -25.23 -10.49 12.77
CA SER A 674 -25.16 -11.51 13.84
C SER A 674 -23.72 -12.07 13.98
N MET A 675 -22.78 -11.24 14.43
CA MET A 675 -21.40 -11.65 14.66
C MET A 675 -20.77 -10.93 15.85
N ILE A 676 -19.85 -11.63 16.53
CA ILE A 676 -19.07 -11.08 17.63
C ILE A 676 -17.83 -10.35 17.11
N SER A 677 -17.59 -9.18 17.68
CA SER A 677 -16.42 -8.33 17.44
C SER A 677 -15.84 -7.81 18.75
N TYR A 678 -14.62 -7.27 18.69
CA TYR A 678 -13.91 -6.78 19.87
C TYR A 678 -13.25 -5.43 19.60
N ILE A 679 -13.01 -4.64 20.65
CA ILE A 679 -12.25 -3.38 20.53
C ILE A 679 -10.78 -3.69 20.25
N HIS A 680 -10.22 -3.09 19.20
CA HIS A 680 -8.82 -3.29 18.85
C HIS A 680 -7.87 -2.77 19.95
N PRO A 681 -6.77 -3.48 20.29
CA PRO A 681 -5.89 -3.11 21.40
C PRO A 681 -5.20 -1.74 21.27
N SER A 682 -5.10 -1.20 20.05
CA SER A 682 -4.52 0.13 19.81
C SER A 682 -5.49 1.28 20.12
N SER A 683 -6.78 1.00 20.29
CA SER A 683 -7.78 2.02 20.62
C SER A 683 -7.50 2.65 21.99
N SER A 684 -7.71 3.96 22.13
CA SER A 684 -7.69 4.65 23.42
C SER A 684 -8.81 4.14 24.34
N ILE A 685 -9.92 3.66 23.76
CA ILE A 685 -11.08 3.11 24.49
C ILE A 685 -10.80 1.68 24.99
N ALA A 686 -9.75 0.99 24.50
CA ALA A 686 -9.46 -0.41 24.82
C ALA A 686 -9.30 -0.73 26.32
N ARG A 687 -9.04 0.27 27.16
CA ARG A 687 -8.85 0.14 28.61
C ARG A 687 -9.93 0.82 29.45
N THR A 688 -11.00 1.32 28.86
CA THR A 688 -12.10 1.90 29.62
C THR A 688 -12.78 0.85 30.49
N PHE A 689 -13.23 1.28 31.66
CA PHE A 689 -13.99 0.47 32.60
C PHE A 689 -15.08 1.33 33.25
N PRO A 690 -16.34 0.86 33.31
CA PRO A 690 -16.84 -0.36 32.67
C PRO A 690 -16.70 -0.29 31.13
N PRO A 691 -16.68 -1.44 30.41
CA PRO A 691 -16.74 -1.42 28.95
C PRO A 691 -17.94 -0.61 28.46
N PRO A 692 -17.82 0.21 27.42
CA PRO A 692 -18.95 1.00 26.92
C PRO A 692 -20.09 0.10 26.42
N GLU A 693 -21.33 0.53 26.61
CA GLU A 693 -22.49 -0.22 26.14
C GLU A 693 -22.64 -0.12 24.61
N TYR A 694 -22.54 1.09 24.06
CA TYR A 694 -22.58 1.34 22.62
C TYR A 694 -21.32 2.07 22.16
N VAL A 695 -20.84 1.67 20.99
CA VAL A 695 -19.73 2.32 20.29
C VAL A 695 -20.04 2.43 18.81
N THR A 696 -19.65 3.55 18.19
CA THR A 696 -19.45 3.60 16.74
C THR A 696 -18.01 3.21 16.42
N PHE A 697 -17.75 2.75 15.21
CA PHE A 697 -16.40 2.45 14.73
C PHE A 697 -16.22 2.87 13.27
N ALA A 698 -14.99 3.19 12.87
CA ALA A 698 -14.69 3.61 11.49
C ALA A 698 -14.35 2.43 10.59
N PHE A 699 -13.69 1.40 11.13
CA PHE A 699 -13.24 0.24 10.35
C PHE A 699 -13.38 -1.07 11.11
N LEU A 700 -13.59 -2.15 10.35
CA LEU A 700 -13.43 -3.52 10.82
C LEU A 700 -12.13 -4.12 10.30
N GLN A 701 -11.38 -4.75 11.20
CA GLN A 701 -10.19 -5.49 10.89
C GLN A 701 -10.26 -6.92 11.42
N ARG A 702 -10.16 -7.92 10.53
CA ARG A 702 -9.99 -9.32 10.95
C ARG A 702 -8.51 -9.57 11.23
N SER A 703 -8.19 -9.94 12.47
CA SER A 703 -6.82 -10.13 12.97
C SER A 703 -6.60 -11.57 13.44
N VAL A 704 -5.55 -12.20 12.93
CA VAL A 704 -5.06 -13.50 13.40
C VAL A 704 -4.04 -13.24 14.50
N ARG A 705 -4.37 -13.55 15.76
CA ARG A 705 -3.45 -13.35 16.90
C ARG A 705 -2.36 -14.43 16.99
N SER A 706 -2.56 -15.58 16.35
CA SER A 706 -1.65 -16.74 16.29
C SER A 706 -2.15 -17.68 15.19
N GLU A 707 -1.27 -18.42 14.51
CA GLU A 707 -1.65 -19.48 13.55
C GLU A 707 -2.61 -20.51 14.16
N THR A 708 -2.58 -20.65 15.49
CA THR A 708 -3.36 -21.63 16.27
C THR A 708 -4.67 -21.09 16.84
N LYS A 709 -5.00 -19.80 16.64
CA LYS A 709 -6.22 -19.19 17.18
C LYS A 709 -7.11 -18.70 16.06
N ASP A 710 -8.41 -18.90 16.24
CA ASP A 710 -9.39 -18.39 15.29
C ASP A 710 -9.23 -16.88 15.09
N PRO A 711 -9.26 -16.42 13.83
CA PRO A 711 -9.18 -15.00 13.52
C PRO A 711 -10.34 -14.25 14.16
N VAL A 712 -10.02 -13.16 14.84
CA VAL A 712 -11.00 -12.35 15.58
C VAL A 712 -11.26 -11.05 14.82
N THR A 713 -12.54 -10.70 14.67
CA THR A 713 -12.95 -9.40 14.12
C THR A 713 -12.78 -8.31 15.16
N MET A 714 -12.03 -7.26 14.82
CA MET A 714 -11.74 -6.14 15.69
C MET A 714 -12.21 -4.82 15.09
N MET A 715 -12.76 -3.96 15.92
CA MET A 715 -13.20 -2.61 15.57
C MET A 715 -12.06 -1.60 15.77
N LEU A 716 -11.96 -0.62 14.87
CA LEU A 716 -10.98 0.47 14.89
C LEU A 716 -11.66 1.83 14.73
N GLY A 717 -11.05 2.89 15.27
CA GLY A 717 -11.60 4.24 15.17
C GLY A 717 -12.87 4.40 16.00
N LEU A 718 -12.85 3.88 17.23
CA LEU A 718 -14.04 3.79 18.04
C LEU A 718 -14.41 5.12 18.68
N THR A 719 -15.71 5.32 18.90
CA THR A 719 -16.24 6.41 19.73
C THR A 719 -17.35 5.88 20.60
N ILE A 720 -17.29 6.18 21.90
CA ILE A 720 -18.38 5.83 22.82
C ILE A 720 -19.59 6.68 22.47
N VAL A 721 -20.78 6.08 22.42
CA VAL A 721 -22.04 6.77 22.15
C VAL A 721 -23.12 6.28 23.11
N THR A 722 -24.22 7.02 23.22
CA THR A 722 -25.38 6.61 24.03
C THR A 722 -26.55 6.19 23.14
N LYS A 723 -27.49 5.45 23.72
CA LYS A 723 -28.70 4.99 23.03
C LYS A 723 -29.53 6.16 22.50
N GLU A 724 -29.62 7.24 23.28
CA GLU A 724 -30.38 8.45 22.95
C GLU A 724 -29.80 9.14 21.72
N TRP A 725 -28.46 9.27 21.64
CA TRP A 725 -27.81 9.92 20.50
C TRP A 725 -27.97 9.12 19.21
N LEU A 726 -27.94 7.79 19.31
CA LEU A 726 -28.19 6.89 18.19
C LEU A 726 -29.62 7.07 17.67
N SER A 727 -30.60 7.11 18.57
CA SER A 727 -32.01 7.38 18.23
C SER A 727 -32.20 8.77 17.60
N GLU A 728 -31.61 9.83 18.18
CA GLU A 728 -31.62 11.20 17.64
C GLU A 728 -31.06 11.28 16.21
N CYS A 729 -30.06 10.46 15.90
CA CYS A 729 -29.43 10.41 14.58
C CYS A 729 -30.16 9.47 13.59
N GLY A 730 -31.27 8.86 14.00
CA GLY A 730 -32.07 7.95 13.19
C GLY A 730 -31.39 6.59 12.97
N VAL A 731 -30.65 6.09 13.95
CA VAL A 731 -30.13 4.72 13.95
C VAL A 731 -31.19 3.81 14.57
N ILE A 732 -31.61 2.79 13.82
CA ILE A 732 -32.54 1.76 14.28
C ILE A 732 -31.73 0.74 15.10
N LEU A 733 -32.15 0.51 16.34
CA LEU A 733 -31.45 -0.35 17.31
C LEU A 733 -32.10 -1.72 17.53
N GLU A 734 -33.27 -1.95 16.92
CA GLU A 734 -34.04 -3.20 17.00
C GLU A 734 -33.39 -4.34 16.20
#